data_AF-A0A7S2D6A4-F1
#
_entry.id   AF-A0A7S2D6A4-F1
#
_cell.length_a   1.000
_cell.length_b   1.000
_cell.length_c   1.000
_cell.angle_alpha   90.00
_cell.angle_beta   90.00
_cell.angle_gamma   90.00
#
_symmetry.space_group_name_H-M   'P 1'
#
loop_
_entity.id
_entity.type
_entity.pdbx_description
1 polymer ?
#
loop_
_entity_poly.entity_id
_entity_poly.type
_entity_poly.pdbx_seq_one_letter_code
_entity_poly.pdbx_strand_id
1 'polypeptide(L)'
;ADKPSRRAALEQMLVRDSGSTHNNSPFPTALYPDLAHDTAPESHPYDPARTDVFSSRAHHPWHRTRSHDVTPGGPLLQISLHGGSHFAGVFAAEAVAGDVKSMTRVHVLFRRQRAMSEPVILDALALQEPSFQGNFLFPMKETDSVSSLLHEPLPISLCITREPVMTSHAKGEFSRDKDTRSQSLMLGESFANSAVVREIVGTTEMDARRGLVVAWEGNLEVVPGGPESVLQPGVVGLLAVSVEISGIPDDTASSPQGALEWRGNVDGAIERRMKEASKAANILYLQVRGWWKSLQQDLANRAVHGASGSPPPGPIIRIFAYDETGRKQHFVPTFITVLKDNTRMLSSPYHAARFVSLIRVERRGKLGGGRTDCWPTLSAFMARRAGDVEAHAFLLCSLLLGFGFNAYVALGTVMVKKKGTGPAVAREYAWVMSFGFTQDGSQPRVVGYDPVSGKRAPYGSFCKSVLQCHRIDELINDETILANLQPFPAPHCSMDLEDARCWRRFPSKAVEDTAVVTALKQLPRPNEHFALRPSILDVTATELYLEKSLRQRVTSHRTSLSPSLHTIWDDDLSYYLKPALSAYEADRVTGSSFGNDDFQDVIKRSVPDGHQFKGYPTCFSNINPEIIWSALEDSSNLVPADLLQTRGLEVRFALSTKITLYPEDVCATWIMLAVRVLPFPT
;
A
#
# COMPACT_ATOMS: atom_id res chain seq x y z
N ALA A 1 -39.59 -17.22 -23.66
CA ALA A 1 -39.07 -18.55 -24.00
C ALA A 1 -37.58 -18.42 -24.27
N ASP A 2 -36.80 -19.20 -23.55
CA ASP A 2 -35.35 -19.47 -23.64
C ASP A 2 -34.32 -18.33 -23.54
N LYS A 3 -33.79 -18.18 -22.32
CA LYS A 3 -32.36 -17.95 -22.05
C LYS A 3 -31.92 -18.93 -20.95
N PRO A 4 -30.76 -19.60 -21.06
CA PRO A 4 -30.32 -20.54 -20.03
C PRO A 4 -29.75 -19.76 -18.83
N SER A 5 -30.29 -20.03 -17.65
CA SER A 5 -29.75 -19.45 -16.41
C SER A 5 -28.48 -20.19 -16.00
N ARG A 6 -27.43 -19.43 -15.63
CA ARG A 6 -26.17 -19.92 -15.03
C ARG A 6 -26.33 -20.74 -13.73
N ARG A 7 -27.56 -20.94 -13.27
CA ARG A 7 -27.95 -21.73 -12.09
C ARG A 7 -27.73 -23.23 -12.31
N ALA A 8 -27.83 -23.71 -13.54
CA ALA A 8 -27.70 -25.14 -13.87
C ALA A 8 -26.28 -25.72 -13.77
N ALA A 9 -25.24 -24.87 -13.74
CA ALA A 9 -23.85 -25.33 -13.64
C ALA A 9 -23.37 -25.54 -12.19
N LEU A 10 -24.05 -24.95 -11.20
CA LEU A 10 -23.69 -25.05 -9.78
C LEU A 10 -24.44 -26.17 -9.03
N GLU A 11 -25.56 -26.63 -9.58
CA GLU A 11 -26.38 -27.70 -8.99
C GLU A 11 -25.91 -29.13 -9.34
N GLN A 12 -24.92 -29.30 -10.22
CA GLN A 12 -24.37 -30.62 -10.58
C GLN A 12 -23.13 -31.07 -9.78
N MET A 13 -22.62 -30.26 -8.85
CA MET A 13 -21.43 -30.63 -8.05
C MET A 13 -21.72 -30.96 -6.57
N LEU A 14 -22.96 -30.83 -6.10
CA LEU A 14 -23.27 -30.99 -4.68
C LEU A 14 -24.58 -31.75 -4.44
N VAL A 15 -24.60 -33.06 -4.74
CA VAL A 15 -25.53 -34.02 -4.10
C VAL A 15 -24.87 -35.40 -3.95
N ARG A 16 -24.63 -35.80 -2.70
CA ARG A 16 -24.55 -37.14 -2.06
C ARG A 16 -23.77 -36.92 -0.75
N ASP A 17 -24.26 -37.10 0.47
CA ASP A 17 -25.41 -37.82 0.98
C ASP A 17 -26.01 -37.09 2.20
N SER A 18 -27.31 -37.28 2.37
CA SER A 18 -28.15 -36.82 3.46
C SER A 18 -28.34 -37.89 4.54
N GLY A 19 -28.44 -37.46 5.81
CA GLY A 19 -29.11 -38.16 6.92
C GLY A 19 -28.28 -38.10 8.22
N SER A 20 -28.76 -37.69 9.40
CA SER A 20 -30.13 -37.51 9.90
C SER A 20 -30.16 -36.68 11.21
N THR A 21 -31.26 -35.93 11.36
CA THR A 21 -32.03 -35.44 12.54
C THR A 21 -31.52 -35.44 14.01
N HIS A 22 -31.77 -34.27 14.66
CA HIS A 22 -32.22 -33.98 16.05
C HIS A 22 -31.41 -34.44 17.28
N ASN A 23 -30.90 -33.51 18.12
CA ASN A 23 -31.53 -32.97 19.36
C ASN A 23 -30.54 -32.24 20.31
N ASN A 24 -31.13 -31.48 21.23
CA ASN A 24 -30.53 -30.57 22.23
C ASN A 24 -29.46 -31.17 23.18
N SER A 25 -28.53 -30.28 23.59
CA SER A 25 -27.57 -30.17 24.73
C SER A 25 -27.59 -31.15 25.94
N PRO A 26 -26.67 -31.08 26.94
CA PRO A 26 -25.28 -30.55 27.04
C PRO A 26 -24.24 -31.61 27.56
N PHE A 27 -22.95 -31.23 27.66
CA PHE A 27 -21.77 -31.96 28.19
C PHE A 27 -22.00 -32.88 29.42
N PRO A 28 -21.24 -34.01 29.59
CA PRO A 28 -19.96 -33.96 30.34
C PRO A 28 -18.84 -35.00 30.00
N THR A 29 -17.61 -34.56 30.29
CA THR A 29 -16.36 -35.18 30.80
C THR A 29 -16.11 -36.72 30.82
N ALA A 30 -14.94 -37.07 30.26
CA ALA A 30 -13.94 -38.12 30.61
C ALA A 30 -14.24 -39.63 30.44
N LEU A 31 -13.33 -40.33 29.73
CA LEU A 31 -12.48 -41.46 30.19
C LEU A 31 -12.04 -42.34 29.00
N TYR A 32 -10.74 -42.66 28.94
CA TYR A 32 -10.14 -43.73 28.11
C TYR A 32 -10.64 -45.12 28.56
N PRO A 33 -10.64 -46.13 27.67
CA PRO A 33 -9.60 -47.16 27.79
C PRO A 33 -9.06 -47.77 26.47
N ASP A 34 -7.88 -48.38 26.62
CA ASP A 34 -7.02 -49.10 25.67
C ASP A 34 -7.62 -50.36 25.01
N LEU A 35 -7.07 -50.72 23.84
CA LEU A 35 -6.39 -52.00 23.47
C LEU A 35 -6.44 -52.20 21.93
N ALA A 36 -5.28 -52.14 21.27
CA ALA A 36 -4.51 -53.29 20.69
C ALA A 36 -5.09 -53.82 19.36
N HIS A 37 -4.37 -54.20 18.30
CA HIS A 37 -2.95 -54.43 18.02
C HIS A 37 -2.79 -54.54 16.47
N ASP A 38 -1.55 -54.47 15.97
CA ASP A 38 -1.02 -54.93 14.66
C ASP A 38 -1.18 -54.00 13.43
N THR A 39 -0.16 -53.70 12.61
CA THR A 39 1.25 -54.11 12.47
C THR A 39 1.97 -53.09 11.58
N ALA A 40 3.20 -52.71 11.94
CA ALA A 40 4.14 -51.91 11.12
C ALA A 40 4.77 -52.75 9.98
N PRO A 41 5.42 -52.10 8.99
CA PRO A 41 6.88 -51.91 9.01
C PRO A 41 7.26 -50.49 8.50
N GLU A 42 8.44 -49.89 8.68
CA GLU A 42 9.75 -50.28 9.18
C GLU A 42 10.49 -48.94 9.45
N SER A 43 11.21 -48.85 10.56
CA SER A 43 12.00 -47.69 10.97
C SER A 43 13.49 -48.06 10.97
N HIS A 44 14.34 -47.22 10.39
CA HIS A 44 15.80 -47.25 10.55
C HIS A 44 16.38 -45.84 10.37
N PRO A 45 17.55 -45.53 10.95
CA PRO A 45 17.66 -44.93 12.26
C PRO A 45 18.18 -43.48 12.23
N TYR A 46 17.89 -42.77 13.32
CA TYR A 46 18.38 -41.43 13.63
C TYR A 46 19.91 -41.47 13.83
N ASP A 47 20.65 -40.83 12.93
CA ASP A 47 22.10 -40.61 13.03
C ASP A 47 22.38 -39.21 13.61
N PRO A 48 23.00 -39.08 14.81
CA PRO A 48 23.21 -37.81 15.49
C PRO A 48 24.48 -37.05 15.01
N ALA A 49 25.00 -37.34 13.82
CA ALA A 49 26.19 -36.67 13.24
C ALA A 49 25.89 -35.65 12.13
N ARG A 50 24.68 -35.06 12.07
CA ARG A 50 24.30 -34.04 11.08
C ARG A 50 23.80 -32.71 11.67
N THR A 51 24.18 -32.41 12.91
CA THR A 51 24.08 -31.08 13.50
C THR A 51 25.41 -30.36 13.36
N ASP A 52 25.58 -29.68 12.23
CA ASP A 52 26.31 -28.43 12.04
C ASP A 52 26.55 -28.23 10.54
N VAL A 53 26.67 -26.96 10.13
CA VAL A 53 26.81 -26.48 8.74
C VAL A 53 25.48 -26.25 7.99
N PHE A 54 24.84 -25.10 8.25
CA PHE A 54 24.73 -24.01 7.26
C PHE A 54 23.99 -22.82 7.90
N SER A 55 24.76 -21.93 8.52
CA SER A 55 24.47 -20.50 8.49
C SER A 55 24.78 -19.99 7.07
N SER A 56 23.92 -20.27 6.10
CA SER A 56 23.93 -19.53 4.83
C SER A 56 22.76 -18.57 4.85
N ARG A 57 23.09 -17.27 4.76
CA ARG A 57 22.13 -16.24 4.37
C ARG A 57 21.37 -16.74 3.15
N ALA A 58 20.08 -17.01 3.29
CA ALA A 58 19.17 -17.10 2.16
C ALA A 58 19.12 -15.70 1.53
N HIS A 59 19.94 -15.48 0.51
CA HIS A 59 19.97 -14.25 -0.25
C HIS A 59 18.70 -14.17 -1.11
N HIS A 60 17.76 -13.33 -0.70
CA HIS A 60 16.54 -13.03 -1.46
C HIS A 60 16.90 -12.23 -2.73
N PRO A 61 16.20 -12.40 -3.87
CA PRO A 61 16.55 -11.80 -5.18
C PRO A 61 16.50 -10.25 -5.24
N TRP A 62 16.23 -9.57 -4.15
CA TRP A 62 15.63 -8.24 -4.17
C TRP A 62 16.56 -7.11 -3.69
N HIS A 63 17.83 -7.41 -3.42
CA HIS A 63 18.94 -6.44 -3.36
C HIS A 63 20.21 -7.11 -3.88
N ARG A 64 20.81 -6.54 -4.95
CA ARG A 64 21.92 -7.12 -5.72
C ARG A 64 21.80 -8.63 -5.88
N THR A 65 21.23 -9.08 -6.99
CA THR A 65 21.93 -10.14 -7.70
C THR A 65 23.27 -9.56 -8.10
N ARG A 66 24.30 -9.77 -7.28
CA ARG A 66 25.67 -9.68 -7.78
C ARG A 66 25.69 -10.61 -9.00
N SER A 67 26.47 -10.26 -10.03
CA SER A 67 26.65 -11.07 -11.25
C SER A 67 27.01 -12.55 -11.00
N HIS A 68 27.27 -12.93 -9.75
CA HIS A 68 27.65 -14.27 -9.31
C HIS A 68 26.51 -15.08 -8.64
N ASP A 69 25.34 -14.49 -8.35
CA ASP A 69 24.30 -15.13 -7.51
C ASP A 69 23.02 -15.55 -8.28
N VAL A 70 22.99 -15.42 -9.61
CA VAL A 70 21.94 -16.03 -10.45
C VAL A 70 22.50 -17.32 -11.03
N THR A 71 21.88 -18.46 -10.72
CA THR A 71 22.16 -19.71 -11.45
C THR A 71 21.87 -19.48 -12.94
N PRO A 72 22.87 -19.57 -13.84
CA PRO A 72 22.79 -19.06 -15.21
C PRO A 72 22.10 -20.07 -16.14
N GLY A 73 20.78 -20.21 -15.99
CA GLY A 73 19.99 -21.14 -16.81
C GLY A 73 19.00 -20.50 -17.77
N GLY A 74 18.60 -19.23 -17.57
CA GLY A 74 17.47 -18.63 -18.29
C GLY A 74 17.67 -17.16 -18.69
N PRO A 75 16.76 -16.61 -19.52
CA PRO A 75 16.87 -15.25 -20.04
C PRO A 75 16.78 -14.19 -18.93
N LEU A 76 17.55 -13.11 -19.09
CA LEU A 76 17.70 -12.03 -18.11
C LEU A 76 17.58 -10.66 -18.78
N LEU A 77 16.85 -9.74 -18.14
CA LEU A 77 16.87 -8.32 -18.46
C LEU A 77 17.85 -7.61 -17.52
N GLN A 78 18.86 -6.96 -18.08
CA GLN A 78 19.75 -6.06 -17.38
C GLN A 78 19.35 -4.60 -17.65
N ILE A 79 19.23 -3.82 -16.58
CA ILE A 79 19.05 -2.36 -16.63
C ILE A 79 20.20 -1.72 -15.85
N SER A 80 20.96 -0.85 -16.51
CA SER A 80 22.11 -0.16 -15.91
C SER A 80 21.90 1.35 -15.93
N LEU A 81 22.14 2.00 -14.80
CA LEU A 81 22.14 3.46 -14.65
C LEU A 81 23.58 3.98 -14.65
N HIS A 82 23.85 4.97 -15.49
CA HIS A 82 25.21 5.51 -15.70
C HIS A 82 25.39 6.93 -15.15
N GLY A 83 24.30 7.64 -14.85
CA GLY A 83 24.33 8.96 -14.23
C GLY A 83 23.04 9.76 -14.48
N GLY A 84 22.92 10.89 -13.79
CA GLY A 84 21.92 11.92 -14.07
C GLY A 84 22.59 13.21 -14.53
N SER A 85 21.94 13.97 -15.40
CA SER A 85 22.35 15.34 -15.76
C SER A 85 21.16 16.27 -15.82
N HIS A 86 21.39 17.57 -15.68
CA HIS A 86 20.39 18.64 -15.70
C HIS A 86 19.40 18.62 -14.52
N PHE A 87 19.71 17.89 -13.45
CA PHE A 87 18.87 17.87 -12.24
C PHE A 87 19.25 18.96 -11.23
N ALA A 88 20.42 19.60 -11.37
CA ALA A 88 20.95 20.53 -10.36
C ALA A 88 19.96 21.64 -9.99
N GLY A 89 19.21 22.18 -10.96
CA GLY A 89 18.21 23.23 -10.71
C GLY A 89 17.04 22.78 -9.84
N VAL A 90 16.56 21.55 -10.02
CA VAL A 90 15.42 21.00 -9.28
C VAL A 90 15.83 20.63 -7.85
N PHE A 91 17.03 20.08 -7.67
CA PHE A 91 17.54 19.79 -6.34
C PHE A 91 17.95 21.05 -5.55
N ALA A 92 18.28 22.16 -6.22
CA ALA A 92 18.63 23.42 -5.56
C ALA A 92 17.42 24.32 -5.25
N ALA A 93 16.40 24.37 -6.12
CA ALA A 93 15.26 25.29 -5.97
C ALA A 93 14.36 24.98 -4.76
N GLU A 94 14.35 23.74 -4.28
CA GLU A 94 13.44 23.25 -3.24
C GLU A 94 14.11 23.10 -1.87
N ALA A 95 15.33 23.62 -1.72
CA ALA A 95 16.05 23.73 -0.45
C ALA A 95 15.40 24.80 0.47
N VAL A 96 14.16 24.58 0.90
CA VAL A 96 13.46 25.48 1.82
C VAL A 96 13.76 25.07 3.27
N ALA A 97 14.46 25.97 3.97
CA ALA A 97 14.56 26.12 5.43
C ALA A 97 14.88 24.86 6.28
N GLY A 98 16.12 24.35 6.18
CA GLY A 98 16.74 23.58 7.27
C GLY A 98 17.36 22.24 6.88
N ASP A 99 16.99 21.65 5.75
CA ASP A 99 17.54 20.38 5.30
C ASP A 99 18.86 20.59 4.54
N VAL A 100 19.98 20.42 5.26
CA VAL A 100 21.33 20.56 4.67
C VAL A 100 21.65 19.39 3.72
N LYS A 101 20.97 18.23 3.87
CA LYS A 101 21.20 17.04 3.03
C LYS A 101 19.89 16.33 2.69
N SER A 102 19.78 15.90 1.43
CA SER A 102 18.70 15.03 0.97
C SER A 102 19.26 13.73 0.40
N MET A 103 18.43 12.70 0.36
CA MET A 103 18.76 11.39 -0.17
C MET A 103 17.84 11.09 -1.34
N THR A 104 18.42 10.73 -2.49
CA THR A 104 17.69 10.45 -3.71
C THR A 104 17.87 8.99 -4.15
N ARG A 105 16.81 8.37 -4.66
CA ARG A 105 16.81 6.98 -5.16
C ARG A 105 16.06 6.86 -6.47
N VAL A 106 16.48 5.93 -7.32
CA VAL A 106 15.76 5.53 -8.52
C VAL A 106 15.04 4.20 -8.25
N HIS A 107 13.73 4.19 -8.41
CA HIS A 107 12.88 3.02 -8.32
C HIS A 107 12.66 2.48 -9.73
N VAL A 108 12.86 1.18 -9.92
CA VAL A 108 12.72 0.49 -11.20
C VAL A 108 11.59 -0.53 -11.09
N LEU A 109 10.64 -0.48 -12.02
CA LEU A 109 9.57 -1.45 -12.16
C LEU A 109 9.64 -2.12 -13.53
N PHE A 110 9.68 -3.45 -13.54
CA PHE A 110 9.58 -4.26 -14.76
C PHE A 110 8.81 -5.55 -14.45
N ARG A 111 7.76 -5.88 -15.24
CA ARG A 111 6.98 -7.14 -15.13
C ARG A 111 6.75 -7.64 -13.69
N ARG A 112 6.07 -6.87 -12.83
CA ARG A 112 5.78 -7.25 -11.43
C ARG A 112 7.01 -7.41 -10.53
N GLN A 113 8.16 -6.93 -10.97
CA GLN A 113 9.40 -6.92 -10.21
C GLN A 113 9.81 -5.48 -9.96
N ARG A 114 10.17 -5.16 -8.71
CA ARG A 114 10.59 -3.81 -8.31
C ARG A 114 11.95 -3.85 -7.64
N ALA A 115 12.80 -2.90 -8.02
CA ALA A 115 14.11 -2.67 -7.43
C ALA A 115 14.32 -1.19 -7.12
N MET A 116 15.30 -0.89 -6.27
CA MET A 116 15.70 0.47 -5.94
C MET A 116 17.21 0.62 -6.05
N SER A 117 17.69 1.75 -6.56
CA SER A 117 19.11 2.09 -6.54
C SER A 117 19.62 2.29 -5.11
N GLU A 118 20.94 2.27 -4.97
CA GLU A 118 21.57 2.81 -3.77
C GLU A 118 21.19 4.30 -3.60
N PRO A 119 21.11 4.77 -2.34
CA PRO A 119 20.86 6.17 -2.08
C PRO A 119 22.02 7.06 -2.52
N VAL A 120 21.70 8.14 -3.24
CA VAL A 120 22.63 9.24 -3.53
C VAL A 120 22.34 10.37 -2.56
N ILE A 121 23.31 10.71 -1.70
CA ILE A 121 23.19 11.84 -0.78
C ILE A 121 23.60 13.10 -1.51
N LEU A 122 22.71 14.08 -1.54
CA LEU A 122 22.92 15.38 -2.16
C LEU A 122 22.98 16.47 -1.08
N ASP A 123 23.98 17.34 -1.20
CA ASP A 123 24.04 18.58 -0.43
C ASP A 123 23.26 19.65 -1.19
N ALA A 124 22.26 20.24 -0.53
CA ALA A 124 21.35 21.20 -1.14
C ALA A 124 22.08 22.46 -1.64
N LEU A 125 23.26 22.76 -1.11
CA LEU A 125 24.05 23.94 -1.48
C LEU A 125 25.06 23.69 -2.60
N ALA A 126 25.31 22.44 -2.99
CA ALA A 126 26.42 22.09 -3.86
C ALA A 126 26.13 22.18 -5.38
N LEU A 127 24.88 22.46 -5.81
CA LEU A 127 24.46 22.46 -7.23
C LEU A 127 25.04 21.26 -8.01
N GLN A 128 25.07 20.10 -7.38
CA GLN A 128 25.74 18.91 -7.89
C GLN A 128 24.75 18.01 -8.64
N GLU A 129 25.18 17.48 -9.78
CA GLU A 129 24.42 16.46 -10.50
C GLU A 129 24.48 15.11 -9.77
N PRO A 130 23.34 14.41 -9.60
CA PRO A 130 23.31 13.12 -8.94
C PRO A 130 24.00 12.05 -9.79
N SER A 131 24.97 11.38 -9.20
CA SER A 131 25.63 10.21 -9.79
C SER A 131 24.76 8.96 -9.63
N PHE A 132 23.62 8.88 -10.33
CA PHE A 132 22.79 7.68 -10.31
C PHE A 132 23.56 6.51 -10.92
N GLN A 133 23.93 5.55 -10.07
CA GLN A 133 24.56 4.31 -10.50
C GLN A 133 23.77 3.11 -9.97
N GLY A 134 23.63 2.08 -10.78
CA GLY A 134 22.94 0.87 -10.39
C GLY A 134 22.87 -0.12 -11.54
N ASN A 135 23.02 -1.41 -11.23
CA ASN A 135 22.82 -2.50 -12.17
C ASN A 135 21.73 -3.40 -11.60
N PHE A 136 20.64 -3.56 -12.35
CA PHE A 136 19.48 -4.34 -11.97
C PHE A 136 19.34 -5.50 -12.93
N LEU A 137 19.19 -6.70 -12.37
CA LEU A 137 18.96 -7.93 -13.14
C LEU A 137 17.57 -8.45 -12.80
N PHE A 138 16.74 -8.58 -13.83
CA PHE A 138 15.39 -9.11 -13.72
C PHE A 138 15.30 -10.43 -14.48
N PRO A 139 14.99 -11.56 -13.81
CA PRO A 139 14.67 -12.81 -14.49
C PRO A 139 13.49 -12.63 -15.44
N MET A 140 13.65 -13.14 -16.67
CA MET A 140 12.60 -13.27 -17.67
C MET A 140 11.92 -14.65 -17.52
N LYS A 141 10.80 -14.87 -18.20
CA LYS A 141 10.13 -16.18 -18.19
C LYS A 141 10.93 -17.14 -19.07
N GLU A 142 11.06 -18.41 -18.66
CA GLU A 142 11.72 -19.44 -19.46
C GLU A 142 11.07 -19.65 -20.85
N THR A 143 9.78 -19.33 -20.97
CA THR A 143 9.03 -19.39 -22.23
C THR A 143 9.23 -18.18 -23.14
N ASP A 144 9.93 -17.14 -22.67
CA ASP A 144 10.13 -15.92 -23.45
C ASP A 144 11.08 -16.21 -24.63
N SER A 145 10.55 -16.09 -25.85
CA SER A 145 11.31 -16.08 -27.10
C SER A 145 11.34 -14.68 -27.69
N VAL A 146 12.31 -14.39 -28.58
CA VAL A 146 12.39 -13.10 -29.30
C VAL A 146 11.06 -12.75 -29.96
N SER A 147 10.44 -13.72 -30.66
CA SER A 147 9.14 -13.50 -31.32
C SER A 147 8.03 -13.17 -30.34
N SER A 148 7.96 -13.85 -29.18
CA SER A 148 6.95 -13.56 -28.16
C SER A 148 7.12 -12.17 -27.56
N LEU A 149 8.36 -11.79 -27.25
CA LEU A 149 8.70 -10.50 -26.64
C LEU A 149 8.49 -9.33 -27.59
N LEU A 150 8.62 -9.53 -28.91
CA LEU A 150 8.35 -8.48 -29.89
C LEU A 150 6.87 -8.03 -29.86
N HIS A 151 5.96 -8.97 -29.58
CA HIS A 151 4.53 -8.74 -29.57
C HIS A 151 3.93 -8.40 -28.19
N GLU A 152 4.66 -8.66 -27.09
CA GLU A 152 4.24 -8.30 -25.73
C GLU A 152 4.69 -6.87 -25.37
N PRO A 153 3.85 -6.04 -24.71
CA PRO A 153 4.30 -4.78 -24.15
C PRO A 153 5.22 -5.04 -22.95
N LEU A 154 6.43 -4.45 -22.96
CA LEU A 154 7.42 -4.61 -21.91
C LEU A 154 7.84 -3.27 -21.30
N PRO A 155 6.91 -2.53 -20.65
CA PRO A 155 7.25 -1.24 -20.09
C PRO A 155 8.21 -1.40 -18.90
N ILE A 156 9.21 -0.52 -18.87
CA ILE A 156 10.06 -0.26 -17.72
C ILE A 156 9.68 1.13 -17.20
N SER A 157 9.22 1.21 -15.96
CA SER A 157 8.92 2.48 -15.31
C SER A 157 10.02 2.83 -14.32
N LEU A 158 10.55 4.05 -14.41
CA LEU A 158 11.59 4.60 -13.55
C LEU A 158 11.03 5.80 -12.80
N CYS A 159 11.12 5.77 -11.47
CA CYS A 159 10.63 6.84 -10.61
C CYS A 159 11.77 7.32 -9.71
N ILE A 160 12.10 8.61 -9.75
CA ILE A 160 13.13 9.23 -8.92
C ILE A 160 12.44 9.86 -7.71
N THR A 161 12.88 9.48 -6.51
CA THR A 161 12.35 10.02 -5.26
C THR A 161 13.42 10.70 -4.43
N ARG A 162 13.06 11.78 -3.74
CA ARG A 162 13.91 12.50 -2.79
C ARG A 162 13.31 12.41 -1.38
N GLU A 163 14.15 12.23 -0.38
CA GLU A 163 13.75 12.27 1.03
C GLU A 163 14.78 13.03 1.88
N PRO A 164 14.36 13.78 2.91
CA PRO A 164 15.29 14.51 3.77
C PRO A 164 16.14 13.55 4.60
N VAL A 165 17.43 13.87 4.76
CA VAL A 165 18.30 13.15 5.69
C VAL A 165 18.09 13.74 7.08
N MET A 166 17.33 13.04 7.91
CA MET A 166 17.16 13.40 9.32
C MET A 166 18.51 13.28 10.05
N THR A 167 19.29 14.35 10.08
CA THR A 167 20.43 14.43 11.00
C THR A 167 19.88 14.62 12.39
N SER A 168 20.12 13.65 13.28
CA SER A 168 19.76 13.78 14.69
C SER A 168 20.40 15.06 15.23
N HIS A 169 19.61 16.09 15.50
CA HIS A 169 20.03 17.26 16.28
C HIS A 169 20.20 16.84 17.75
N ALA A 170 21.16 15.96 18.03
CA ALA A 170 21.67 15.76 19.38
C ALA A 170 22.69 16.88 19.66
N LYS A 171 22.20 18.09 19.96
CA LYS A 171 22.95 19.02 20.81
C LYS A 171 22.86 18.48 22.24
N GLY A 172 23.71 17.52 22.54
CA GLY A 172 23.80 16.92 23.87
C GLY A 172 24.96 15.93 23.87
N GLU A 173 25.94 16.19 24.73
CA GLU A 173 27.17 15.44 24.91
C GLU A 173 26.92 13.93 24.98
N PHE A 174 27.11 13.22 23.86
CA PHE A 174 27.21 11.77 23.87
C PHE A 174 28.68 11.37 23.90
N SER A 175 28.98 10.50 24.87
CA SER A 175 30.27 9.90 25.20
C SER A 175 31.05 9.39 23.98
N ARG A 176 32.38 9.47 24.10
CA ARG A 176 33.43 9.11 23.13
C ARG A 176 33.53 7.61 22.79
N ASP A 177 32.45 6.83 22.85
CA ASP A 177 32.50 5.42 22.49
C ASP A 177 32.31 5.22 20.97
N LYS A 178 33.35 4.69 20.33
CA LYS A 178 33.40 4.41 18.88
C LYS A 178 32.43 3.31 18.43
N ASP A 179 31.96 2.47 19.34
CA ASP A 179 31.11 1.31 19.00
C ASP A 179 29.65 1.69 18.72
N THR A 180 29.12 2.72 19.39
CA THR A 180 27.75 3.22 19.18
C THR A 180 27.60 3.98 17.86
N ARG A 181 28.67 4.64 17.40
CA ARG A 181 28.69 5.35 16.11
C ARG A 181 28.62 4.38 14.94
N SER A 182 29.34 3.25 15.05
CA SER A 182 29.37 2.20 14.04
C SER A 182 28.04 1.44 13.95
N GLN A 183 27.33 1.22 15.07
CA GLN A 183 25.99 0.64 15.05
C GLN A 183 24.93 1.60 14.51
N SER A 184 25.01 2.90 14.82
CA SER A 184 24.08 3.92 14.30
C SER A 184 24.24 4.16 12.79
N LEU A 185 25.47 4.09 12.27
CA LEU A 185 25.77 4.18 10.83
C LEU A 185 25.41 2.88 10.08
N MET A 186 25.72 1.69 10.63
CA MET A 186 25.38 0.41 10.00
C MET A 186 23.87 0.12 10.00
N LEU A 187 23.11 0.59 11.00
CA LEU A 187 21.64 0.50 11.02
C LEU A 187 20.97 1.66 10.27
N GLY A 188 21.63 2.82 10.18
CA GLY A 188 21.16 3.99 9.44
C GLY A 188 21.24 3.85 7.92
N GLU A 189 22.11 2.98 7.41
CA GLU A 189 22.25 2.70 5.97
C GLU A 189 21.24 1.67 5.45
N SER A 190 20.72 0.77 6.30
CA SER A 190 20.02 -0.42 5.82
C SER A 190 18.49 -0.40 5.92
N PHE A 191 17.82 0.15 6.95
CA PHE A 191 16.36 -0.02 7.03
C PHE A 191 15.55 1.10 7.71
N ALA A 192 14.52 1.53 6.95
CA ALA A 192 13.18 1.92 7.40
C ALA A 192 12.98 3.20 8.24
N ASN A 193 13.02 4.36 7.57
CA ASN A 193 12.10 5.45 7.89
C ASN A 193 10.78 5.25 7.12
N SER A 194 9.96 4.27 7.54
CA SER A 194 8.62 4.01 6.94
C SER A 194 7.73 5.26 6.88
N ALA A 195 7.98 6.26 7.73
CA ALA A 195 7.16 7.47 7.84
C ALA A 195 7.67 8.71 7.09
N VAL A 196 8.87 8.67 6.52
CA VAL A 196 9.35 9.80 5.71
C VAL A 196 8.63 9.76 4.38
N VAL A 197 7.77 10.74 4.16
CA VAL A 197 7.16 10.96 2.85
C VAL A 197 8.30 11.28 1.91
N ARG A 198 8.39 10.51 0.83
CA ARG A 198 9.30 10.86 -0.25
C ARG A 198 8.60 11.79 -1.18
N GLU A 199 9.35 12.71 -1.73
CA GLU A 199 8.91 13.49 -2.87
C GLU A 199 9.21 12.72 -4.14
N ILE A 200 8.32 12.82 -5.13
CA ILE A 200 8.61 12.30 -6.47
C ILE A 200 9.26 13.45 -7.22
N VAL A 201 10.54 13.32 -7.53
CA VAL A 201 11.28 14.32 -8.32
C VAL A 201 10.86 14.21 -9.78
N GLY A 202 10.73 12.99 -10.27
CA GLY A 202 10.24 12.76 -11.62
C GLY A 202 10.11 11.30 -12.00
N THR A 203 9.42 11.08 -13.10
CA THR A 203 9.09 9.75 -13.61
C THR A 203 9.39 9.70 -15.10
N THR A 204 9.85 8.53 -15.57
CA THR A 204 10.07 8.26 -16.99
C THR A 204 9.76 6.80 -17.28
N GLU A 205 9.47 6.50 -18.54
CA GLU A 205 9.18 5.15 -19.00
C GLU A 205 9.93 4.84 -20.29
N MET A 206 10.35 3.59 -20.44
CA MET A 206 10.90 3.06 -21.68
C MET A 206 10.35 1.67 -21.96
N ASP A 207 10.65 1.12 -23.13
CA ASP A 207 10.23 -0.22 -23.52
C ASP A 207 11.44 -1.17 -23.54
N ALA A 208 11.38 -2.25 -22.77
CA ALA A 208 12.46 -3.23 -22.65
C ALA A 208 12.80 -3.90 -23.98
N ARG A 209 11.87 -3.92 -24.96
CA ARG A 209 12.12 -4.48 -26.29
C ARG A 209 13.30 -3.82 -26.99
N ARG A 210 13.65 -2.59 -26.61
CA ARG A 210 14.85 -1.89 -27.11
C ARG A 210 16.15 -2.65 -26.82
N GLY A 211 16.19 -3.48 -25.78
CA GLY A 211 17.35 -4.29 -25.41
C GLY A 211 17.38 -5.71 -25.98
N LEU A 212 16.44 -6.11 -26.87
CA LEU A 212 16.33 -7.49 -27.38
C LEU A 212 17.48 -7.96 -28.27
N VAL A 213 18.22 -7.05 -28.90
CA VAL A 213 19.14 -7.37 -30.02
C VAL A 213 20.58 -6.95 -29.70
N VAL A 214 20.72 -5.75 -29.17
CA VAL A 214 21.98 -5.16 -28.73
C VAL A 214 21.62 -4.31 -27.52
N ALA A 215 22.54 -4.19 -26.56
CA ALA A 215 22.42 -3.22 -25.48
C ALA A 215 22.01 -1.85 -26.06
N TRP A 216 20.84 -1.37 -25.65
CA TRP A 216 20.41 -0.02 -25.94
C TRP A 216 21.01 0.89 -24.89
N GLU A 217 21.63 1.98 -25.31
CA GLU A 217 22.11 3.02 -24.41
C GLU A 217 21.52 4.36 -24.83
N GLY A 218 21.10 5.17 -23.86
CA GLY A 218 20.58 6.48 -24.16
C GLY A 218 20.20 7.30 -22.93
N ASN A 219 19.86 8.56 -23.18
CA ASN A 219 19.38 9.47 -22.17
C ASN A 219 17.84 9.51 -22.20
N LEU A 220 17.23 9.24 -21.06
CA LEU A 220 15.79 9.36 -20.88
C LEU A 220 15.43 10.72 -20.30
N GLU A 221 14.46 11.40 -20.90
CA GLU A 221 13.84 12.57 -20.32
C GLU A 221 13.02 12.17 -19.08
N VAL A 222 13.36 12.78 -17.95
CA VAL A 222 12.61 12.63 -16.72
C VAL A 222 11.62 13.77 -16.61
N VAL A 223 10.33 13.42 -16.51
CA VAL A 223 9.22 14.37 -16.41
C VAL A 223 8.98 14.66 -14.93
N PRO A 224 8.64 15.90 -14.52
CA PRO A 224 8.34 16.19 -13.13
C PRO A 224 7.22 15.28 -12.63
N GLY A 225 7.32 14.81 -11.39
CA GLY A 225 6.36 13.90 -10.80
C GLY A 225 5.52 14.59 -9.73
N GLY A 226 4.21 14.58 -9.87
CA GLY A 226 3.32 15.13 -8.86
C GLY A 226 2.16 15.96 -9.41
N PRO A 227 1.27 16.45 -8.53
CA PRO A 227 0.08 17.19 -8.93
C PRO A 227 0.39 18.53 -9.61
N GLU A 228 1.58 19.10 -9.40
CA GLU A 228 2.04 20.34 -10.03
C GLU A 228 2.59 20.13 -11.44
N SER A 229 2.95 18.89 -11.81
CA SER A 229 3.44 18.54 -13.17
C SER A 229 2.43 18.83 -14.26
N VAL A 230 1.12 18.81 -13.93
CA VAL A 230 0.05 19.21 -14.86
C VAL A 230 0.14 20.69 -15.21
N LEU A 231 0.62 21.53 -14.30
CA LEU A 231 0.72 22.98 -14.46
C LEU A 231 2.09 23.43 -14.98
N GLN A 232 3.14 22.63 -14.75
CA GLN A 232 4.50 22.89 -15.22
C GLN A 232 5.01 21.75 -16.11
N PRO A 233 4.53 21.65 -17.36
CA PRO A 233 5.04 20.66 -18.29
C PRO A 233 6.50 20.98 -18.63
N GLY A 234 7.40 20.04 -18.34
CA GLY A 234 8.83 20.22 -18.58
C GLY A 234 9.62 18.92 -18.45
N VAL A 235 10.93 19.02 -18.61
CA VAL A 235 11.91 17.96 -18.32
C VAL A 235 12.69 18.41 -17.09
N VAL A 236 12.73 17.57 -16.07
CA VAL A 236 13.43 17.80 -14.79
C VAL A 236 14.90 17.43 -14.89
N GLY A 237 15.25 16.50 -15.77
CA GLY A 237 16.62 16.07 -16.01
C GLY A 237 16.69 14.92 -17.01
N LEU A 238 17.91 14.50 -17.33
CA LEU A 238 18.20 13.39 -18.22
C LEU A 238 18.87 12.26 -17.44
N LEU A 239 18.29 11.07 -17.50
CA LEU A 239 18.82 9.87 -16.86
C LEU A 239 19.52 9.00 -17.92
N ALA A 240 20.82 8.77 -17.76
CA ALA A 240 21.59 7.90 -18.64
C ALA A 240 21.36 6.44 -18.27
N VAL A 241 20.78 5.65 -19.18
CA VAL A 241 20.39 4.26 -18.94
C VAL A 241 20.85 3.37 -20.09
N SER A 242 21.29 2.15 -19.76
CA SER A 242 21.37 1.07 -20.74
C SER A 242 20.49 -0.12 -20.38
N VAL A 243 19.99 -0.80 -21.42
CA VAL A 243 19.12 -1.98 -21.30
C VAL A 243 19.58 -3.05 -22.25
N GLU A 244 19.74 -4.26 -21.72
CA GLU A 244 20.18 -5.44 -22.46
C GLU A 244 19.36 -6.65 -22.03
N ILE A 245 18.90 -7.44 -22.98
CA ILE A 245 18.28 -8.74 -22.70
C ILE A 245 19.23 -9.83 -23.19
N SER A 246 19.65 -10.69 -22.26
CA SER A 246 20.59 -11.78 -22.52
C SER A 246 19.94 -13.15 -22.27
N GLY A 247 20.54 -14.22 -22.80
CA GLY A 247 20.09 -15.59 -22.55
C GLY A 247 18.81 -16.01 -23.27
N ILE A 248 18.34 -15.24 -24.26
CA ILE A 248 17.28 -15.69 -25.17
C ILE A 248 17.93 -16.52 -26.29
N PRO A 249 17.45 -17.73 -26.60
CA PRO A 249 17.93 -18.49 -27.75
C PRO A 249 17.67 -17.69 -29.04
N ASP A 250 18.70 -17.39 -29.80
CA ASP A 250 18.56 -16.73 -31.11
C ASP A 250 19.42 -17.43 -32.17
N ASP A 251 18.77 -17.98 -33.19
CA ASP A 251 19.40 -18.65 -34.34
C ASP A 251 19.87 -17.65 -35.42
N THR A 252 19.63 -16.34 -35.28
CA THR A 252 19.78 -15.38 -36.41
C THR A 252 20.50 -14.04 -36.12
N ALA A 253 20.78 -13.68 -34.87
CA ALA A 253 21.33 -12.35 -34.51
C ALA A 253 22.86 -12.19 -34.60
N SER A 254 23.60 -13.16 -35.16
CA SER A 254 25.07 -13.15 -35.16
C SER A 254 25.74 -12.24 -36.20
N SER A 255 24.98 -11.53 -37.06
CA SER A 255 25.53 -10.61 -38.07
C SER A 255 25.13 -9.13 -37.82
N PRO A 256 26.03 -8.15 -38.09
CA PRO A 256 25.73 -6.72 -37.94
C PRO A 256 24.55 -6.22 -38.80
N GLN A 257 24.33 -6.82 -39.98
CA GLN A 257 23.19 -6.50 -40.84
C GLN A 257 21.88 -7.02 -40.26
N GLY A 258 21.86 -8.25 -39.72
CA GLY A 258 20.71 -8.79 -39.00
C GLY A 258 20.33 -7.95 -37.79
N ALA A 259 21.30 -7.42 -37.04
CA ALA A 259 21.03 -6.55 -35.89
C ALA A 259 20.33 -5.24 -36.28
N LEU A 260 20.62 -4.65 -37.45
CA LEU A 260 19.98 -3.42 -37.92
C LEU A 260 18.54 -3.66 -38.37
N GLU A 261 18.30 -4.75 -39.11
CA GLU A 261 16.95 -5.15 -39.52
C GLU A 261 16.07 -5.45 -38.30
N TRP A 262 16.63 -6.11 -37.29
CA TRP A 262 15.94 -6.38 -36.03
C TRP A 262 15.63 -5.12 -35.22
N ARG A 263 16.52 -4.12 -35.17
CA ARG A 263 16.18 -2.81 -34.57
C ARG A 263 14.99 -2.18 -35.27
N GLY A 264 14.94 -2.22 -36.60
CA GLY A 264 13.78 -1.76 -37.37
C GLY A 264 12.49 -2.50 -37.01
N ASN A 265 12.56 -3.82 -36.80
CA ASN A 265 11.41 -4.62 -36.36
C ASN A 265 10.92 -4.24 -34.95
N VAL A 266 11.85 -3.99 -34.01
CA VAL A 266 11.54 -3.55 -32.64
C VAL A 266 10.89 -2.18 -32.66
N ASP A 267 11.50 -1.20 -33.34
CA ASP A 267 10.95 0.16 -33.43
C ASP A 267 9.57 0.15 -34.11
N GLY A 268 9.42 -0.64 -35.18
CA GLY A 268 8.14 -0.85 -35.85
C GLY A 268 7.09 -1.54 -34.95
N ALA A 269 7.49 -2.44 -34.05
CA ALA A 269 6.58 -3.05 -33.07
C ALA A 269 6.14 -2.07 -31.97
N ILE A 270 7.06 -1.23 -31.48
CA ILE A 270 6.76 -0.16 -30.52
C ILE A 270 5.81 0.86 -31.16
N GLU A 271 6.09 1.31 -32.38
CA GLU A 271 5.27 2.30 -33.08
C GLU A 271 3.87 1.75 -33.42
N ARG A 272 3.77 0.50 -33.87
CA ARG A 272 2.48 -0.18 -34.08
C ARG A 272 1.63 -0.18 -32.81
N ARG A 273 2.24 -0.52 -31.67
CA ARG A 273 1.54 -0.53 -30.38
C ARG A 273 1.06 0.86 -29.97
N MET A 274 1.87 1.90 -30.18
CA MET A 274 1.47 3.29 -29.91
C MET A 274 0.28 3.72 -30.79
N LYS A 275 0.29 3.34 -32.08
CA LYS A 275 -0.82 3.58 -33.02
C LYS A 275 -2.08 2.84 -32.59
N GLU A 276 -1.97 1.59 -32.15
CA GLU A 276 -3.10 0.80 -31.63
C GLU A 276 -3.69 1.40 -30.35
N ALA A 277 -2.84 1.78 -29.39
CA ALA A 277 -3.28 2.45 -28.16
C ALA A 277 -4.02 3.77 -28.47
N SER A 278 -3.50 4.57 -29.42
CA SER A 278 -4.13 5.82 -29.85
C SER A 278 -5.48 5.60 -30.53
N LYS A 279 -5.59 4.57 -31.39
CA LYS A 279 -6.87 4.17 -32.00
C LYS A 279 -7.88 3.73 -30.94
N ALA A 280 -7.46 2.90 -29.98
CA ALA A 280 -8.30 2.45 -28.88
C ALA A 280 -8.79 3.63 -28.01
N ALA A 281 -7.92 4.59 -27.70
CA ALA A 281 -8.27 5.81 -26.98
C ALA A 281 -9.30 6.67 -27.73
N ASN A 282 -9.16 6.81 -29.05
CA ASN A 282 -10.13 7.54 -29.88
C ASN A 282 -11.51 6.85 -29.89
N ILE A 283 -11.55 5.52 -30.04
CA ILE A 283 -12.79 4.74 -29.97
C ILE A 283 -13.47 4.94 -28.61
N LEU A 284 -12.69 4.84 -27.53
CA LEU A 284 -13.17 5.08 -26.17
C LEU A 284 -13.75 6.49 -26.03
N TYR A 285 -13.03 7.52 -26.48
CA TYR A 285 -13.47 8.91 -26.36
C TYR A 285 -14.82 9.16 -27.02
N LEU A 286 -15.03 8.60 -28.22
CA LEU A 286 -16.31 8.70 -28.92
C LEU A 286 -17.45 8.02 -28.14
N GLN A 287 -17.20 6.84 -27.58
CA GLN A 287 -18.16 6.11 -26.75
C GLN A 287 -18.48 6.85 -25.45
N VAL A 288 -17.46 7.37 -24.77
CA VAL A 288 -17.62 8.19 -23.58
C VAL A 288 -18.46 9.43 -23.89
N ARG A 289 -18.22 10.12 -25.01
CA ARG A 289 -19.00 11.28 -25.41
C ARG A 289 -20.48 10.96 -25.61
N GLY A 290 -20.79 9.83 -26.24
CA GLY A 290 -22.17 9.35 -26.41
C GLY A 290 -22.84 9.01 -25.08
N TRP A 291 -22.13 8.26 -24.24
CA TRP A 291 -22.58 7.88 -22.91
C TRP A 291 -22.84 9.10 -22.01
N TRP A 292 -21.91 10.06 -21.99
CA TRP A 292 -22.00 11.28 -21.19
C TRP A 292 -23.21 12.13 -21.56
N LYS A 293 -23.47 12.36 -22.85
CA LYS A 293 -24.66 13.09 -23.31
C LYS A 293 -25.95 12.46 -22.79
N SER A 294 -26.03 11.13 -22.83
CA SER A 294 -27.21 10.41 -22.42
C SER A 294 -27.34 10.37 -20.88
N LEU A 295 -26.22 10.29 -20.15
CA LEU A 295 -26.20 10.48 -18.69
C LEU A 295 -26.69 11.88 -18.29
N GLN A 296 -26.23 12.93 -18.97
CA GLN A 296 -26.69 14.30 -18.72
C GLN A 296 -28.19 14.44 -18.95
N GLN A 297 -28.74 13.80 -19.98
CA GLN A 297 -30.18 13.78 -20.24
C GLN A 297 -30.94 13.10 -19.09
N ASP A 298 -30.47 11.95 -18.61
CA ASP A 298 -31.11 11.24 -17.50
C ASP A 298 -31.10 12.05 -16.20
N LEU A 299 -29.97 12.71 -15.90
CA LEU A 299 -29.84 13.59 -14.74
C LEU A 299 -30.74 14.83 -14.86
N ALA A 300 -30.81 15.44 -16.05
CA ALA A 300 -31.65 16.61 -16.31
C ALA A 300 -33.15 16.28 -16.17
N ASN A 301 -33.60 15.15 -16.75
CA ASN A 301 -34.98 14.69 -16.65
C ASN A 301 -35.42 14.50 -15.19
N ARG A 302 -34.50 14.17 -14.28
CA ARG A 302 -34.79 13.97 -12.85
C ARG A 302 -34.80 15.27 -12.05
N ALA A 303 -33.94 16.23 -12.40
CA ALA A 303 -33.90 17.54 -11.75
C ALA A 303 -35.24 18.31 -11.90
N VAL A 304 -35.97 18.10 -13.00
CA VAL A 304 -37.27 18.74 -13.28
C VAL A 304 -38.40 18.22 -12.38
N HIS A 305 -38.26 17.04 -11.78
CA HIS A 305 -39.28 16.44 -10.90
C HIS A 305 -38.99 16.64 -9.40
N GLY A 306 -37.88 17.30 -9.04
CA GLY A 306 -37.54 17.66 -7.66
C GLY A 306 -37.96 19.09 -7.32
N ALA A 307 -38.62 19.27 -6.17
CA ALA A 307 -39.23 20.53 -5.74
C ALA A 307 -38.29 21.74 -5.69
N SER A 308 -38.90 22.93 -5.80
CA SER A 308 -38.33 24.28 -5.79
C SER A 308 -37.28 24.52 -4.70
N GLY A 309 -36.03 24.63 -5.14
CA GLY A 309 -34.87 25.05 -4.35
C GLY A 309 -33.66 25.18 -5.28
N SER A 310 -32.63 25.93 -4.89
CA SER A 310 -31.40 26.03 -5.68
C SER A 310 -30.83 24.62 -5.93
N PRO A 311 -30.50 24.26 -7.19
CA PRO A 311 -30.06 22.91 -7.51
C PRO A 311 -28.80 22.59 -6.69
N PRO A 312 -28.75 21.46 -5.98
CA PRO A 312 -27.50 21.01 -5.38
C PRO A 312 -26.43 20.87 -6.48
N PRO A 313 -25.15 21.07 -6.16
CA PRO A 313 -24.09 20.84 -7.13
C PRO A 313 -24.22 19.42 -7.68
N GLY A 314 -24.20 19.30 -9.01
CA GLY A 314 -24.41 18.05 -9.72
C GLY A 314 -23.44 16.94 -9.30
N PRO A 315 -23.75 15.67 -9.61
CA PRO A 315 -22.88 14.54 -9.26
C PRO A 315 -21.51 14.71 -9.92
N ILE A 316 -20.45 14.40 -9.18
CA ILE A 316 -19.08 14.46 -9.66
C ILE A 316 -18.76 13.10 -10.27
N ILE A 317 -18.63 13.05 -11.60
CA ILE A 317 -18.30 11.84 -12.34
C ILE A 317 -16.91 12.02 -12.96
N ARG A 318 -15.98 11.13 -12.63
CA ARG A 318 -14.59 11.16 -13.09
C ARG A 318 -14.34 10.03 -14.08
N ILE A 319 -14.31 10.38 -15.36
CA ILE A 319 -14.12 9.41 -16.46
C ILE A 319 -12.65 9.26 -16.85
N PHE A 320 -11.90 10.36 -16.79
CA PHE A 320 -10.49 10.42 -17.14
C PHE A 320 -9.70 11.11 -16.04
N ALA A 321 -8.46 10.68 -15.84
CA ALA A 321 -7.50 11.31 -14.94
C ALA A 321 -6.10 11.26 -15.56
N TYR A 322 -5.27 12.27 -15.26
CA TYR A 322 -3.85 12.24 -15.60
C TYR A 322 -3.09 11.37 -14.61
N ASP A 323 -1.99 10.77 -15.02
CA ASP A 323 -1.03 10.18 -14.07
C ASP A 323 -0.11 11.25 -13.44
N GLU A 324 0.84 10.82 -12.60
CA GLU A 324 1.82 11.67 -11.94
C GLU A 324 2.71 12.48 -12.89
N THR A 325 2.80 12.10 -14.17
CA THR A 325 3.58 12.84 -15.17
C THR A 325 2.83 14.05 -15.72
N GLY A 326 1.51 14.10 -15.53
CA GLY A 326 0.64 15.11 -16.14
C GLY A 326 0.54 15.05 -17.66
N ARG A 327 1.26 14.14 -18.34
CA ARG A 327 1.31 14.03 -19.81
C ARG A 327 0.34 12.99 -20.36
N LYS A 328 0.10 11.91 -19.63
CA LYS A 328 -0.79 10.81 -20.08
C LYS A 328 -2.12 10.88 -19.34
N GLN A 329 -3.19 10.99 -20.11
CA GLN A 329 -4.55 10.88 -19.61
C GLN A 329 -5.01 9.43 -19.76
N HIS A 330 -5.50 8.85 -18.67
CA HIS A 330 -5.97 7.47 -18.60
C HIS A 330 -7.46 7.41 -18.33
N PHE A 331 -8.09 6.35 -18.84
CA PHE A 331 -9.46 6.00 -18.47
C PHE A 331 -9.48 5.49 -17.04
N VAL A 332 -10.31 6.08 -16.19
CA VAL A 332 -10.25 5.88 -14.72
C VAL A 332 -10.22 4.40 -14.27
N PRO A 333 -11.04 3.48 -14.83
CA PRO A 333 -10.94 2.05 -14.55
C PRO A 333 -9.56 1.42 -14.76
N THR A 334 -8.71 1.96 -15.64
CA THR A 334 -7.37 1.37 -15.90
C THR A 334 -6.38 1.59 -14.76
N PHE A 335 -6.68 2.48 -13.81
CA PHE A 335 -5.93 2.59 -12.55
C PHE A 335 -6.24 1.44 -11.58
N ILE A 336 -7.36 0.74 -11.74
CA ILE A 336 -7.73 -0.41 -10.93
C ILE A 336 -7.29 -1.67 -11.66
N THR A 337 -6.62 -2.57 -10.95
CA THR A 337 -6.11 -3.83 -11.51
C THR A 337 -6.28 -4.96 -10.50
N VAL A 338 -6.42 -6.18 -10.99
CA VAL A 338 -6.56 -7.35 -10.12
C VAL A 338 -5.19 -7.77 -9.59
N LEU A 339 -4.89 -7.48 -8.33
CA LEU A 339 -3.58 -7.76 -7.71
C LEU A 339 -3.52 -9.16 -7.06
N LYS A 340 -3.77 -10.21 -7.86
CA LYS A 340 -3.86 -11.60 -7.36
C LYS A 340 -2.55 -12.13 -6.77
N ASP A 341 -1.40 -11.85 -7.38
CA ASP A 341 -0.12 -12.38 -6.86
C ASP A 341 0.28 -11.71 -5.53
N ASN A 342 -0.12 -10.45 -5.34
CA ASN A 342 0.16 -9.68 -4.14
C ASN A 342 -0.61 -10.18 -2.92
N THR A 343 -1.71 -10.90 -3.11
CA THR A 343 -2.49 -11.44 -1.99
C THR A 343 -1.74 -12.54 -1.23
N ARG A 344 -0.71 -13.17 -1.83
CA ARG A 344 0.13 -14.13 -1.11
C ARG A 344 0.87 -13.51 0.08
N MET A 345 1.07 -12.19 0.05
CA MET A 345 1.77 -11.44 1.10
C MET A 345 0.84 -10.89 2.17
N LEU A 346 -0.47 -11.00 1.97
CA LEU A 346 -1.49 -10.48 2.88
C LEU A 346 -2.43 -11.63 3.23
N SER A 347 -2.50 -12.01 4.50
CA SER A 347 -3.22 -13.22 4.92
C SER A 347 -4.74 -13.16 4.69
N SER A 348 -5.33 -11.96 4.57
CA SER A 348 -6.76 -11.79 4.34
C SER A 348 -7.10 -10.40 3.76
N PRO A 349 -8.30 -10.20 3.19
CA PRO A 349 -8.79 -8.87 2.80
C PRO A 349 -8.82 -7.87 3.98
N TYR A 350 -8.86 -8.35 5.22
CA TYR A 350 -8.78 -7.50 6.41
C TYR A 350 -7.37 -6.96 6.65
N HIS A 351 -6.36 -7.82 6.43
CA HIS A 351 -4.96 -7.37 6.43
C HIS A 351 -4.70 -6.38 5.30
N ALA A 352 -5.36 -6.52 4.14
CA ALA A 352 -5.28 -5.53 3.07
C ALA A 352 -5.83 -4.15 3.49
N ALA A 353 -7.02 -4.11 4.11
CA ALA A 353 -7.57 -2.85 4.61
C ALA A 353 -6.67 -2.22 5.68
N ARG A 354 -6.12 -3.03 6.59
CA ARG A 354 -5.18 -2.57 7.62
C ARG A 354 -3.86 -2.06 7.01
N PHE A 355 -3.26 -2.80 6.08
CA PHE A 355 -2.07 -2.41 5.33
C PHE A 355 -2.24 -1.03 4.67
N VAL A 356 -3.32 -0.84 3.91
CA VAL A 356 -3.57 0.43 3.22
C VAL A 356 -3.75 1.57 4.22
N SER A 357 -4.44 1.32 5.35
CA SER A 357 -4.66 2.34 6.39
C SER A 357 -3.40 2.82 7.11
N LEU A 358 -2.30 2.06 7.01
CA LEU A 358 -1.01 2.40 7.62
C LEU A 358 -0.16 3.29 6.72
N ILE A 359 -0.50 3.40 5.43
CA ILE A 359 0.15 4.31 4.49
C ILE A 359 -0.26 5.75 4.83
N ARG A 360 0.68 6.69 4.71
CA ARG A 360 0.43 8.08 5.10
C ARG A 360 -0.54 8.76 4.14
N VAL A 361 -1.59 9.35 4.70
CA VAL A 361 -2.58 10.12 3.93
C VAL A 361 -2.16 11.59 3.86
N GLU A 362 -2.00 12.09 2.64
CA GLU A 362 -1.81 13.50 2.35
C GLU A 362 -3.12 14.10 1.86
N ARG A 363 -3.53 15.20 2.49
CA ARG A 363 -4.69 15.95 2.00
C ARG A 363 -4.19 16.94 0.97
N ARG A 364 -4.54 16.74 -0.31
CA ARG A 364 -4.26 17.74 -1.34
C ARG A 364 -4.86 19.10 -0.96
N GLY A 365 -4.02 20.13 -1.00
CA GLY A 365 -4.48 21.52 -1.01
C GLY A 365 -5.22 21.81 -2.31
N LYS A 366 -6.18 22.74 -2.27
CA LYS A 366 -6.72 23.34 -3.49
C LYS A 366 -5.70 24.37 -3.97
N LEU A 367 -4.95 24.08 -5.02
CA LEU A 367 -4.12 25.08 -5.71
C LEU A 367 -4.97 25.70 -6.82
N GLY A 368 -5.09 27.04 -6.86
CA GLY A 368 -5.67 27.76 -8.00
C GLY A 368 -7.16 27.51 -8.30
N GLY A 369 -7.97 27.11 -7.32
CA GLY A 369 -9.44 27.02 -7.49
C GLY A 369 -9.98 25.69 -8.04
N GLY A 370 -9.15 24.66 -8.23
CA GLY A 370 -9.58 23.31 -8.61
C GLY A 370 -8.68 22.21 -8.04
N ARG A 371 -9.17 20.98 -7.93
CA ARG A 371 -8.29 19.81 -7.76
C ARG A 371 -7.72 19.48 -9.14
N THR A 372 -6.40 19.33 -9.26
CA THR A 372 -5.85 18.68 -10.45
C THR A 372 -6.26 17.20 -10.39
N ASP A 373 -6.96 16.72 -11.42
CA ASP A 373 -7.36 15.31 -11.61
C ASP A 373 -6.15 14.46 -12.02
N CYS A 374 -5.07 14.54 -11.23
CA CYS A 374 -3.87 13.73 -11.36
C CYS A 374 -3.94 12.61 -10.33
N TRP A 375 -3.91 11.35 -10.73
CA TRP A 375 -3.91 10.19 -9.83
C TRP A 375 -2.62 9.39 -10.04
N PRO A 376 -1.85 9.14 -8.97
CA PRO A 376 -0.58 8.44 -9.11
C PRO A 376 -0.80 6.98 -9.51
N THR A 377 0.09 6.45 -10.35
CA THR A 377 0.25 5.00 -10.50
C THR A 377 0.56 4.36 -9.15
N LEU A 378 0.23 3.07 -8.96
CA LEU A 378 0.53 2.35 -7.73
C LEU A 378 2.05 2.29 -7.48
N SER A 379 2.85 2.27 -8.55
CA SER A 379 4.31 2.34 -8.44
C SER A 379 4.76 3.67 -7.83
N ALA A 380 4.28 4.80 -8.37
CA ALA A 380 4.56 6.13 -7.84
C ALA A 380 4.03 6.32 -6.41
N PHE A 381 2.81 5.86 -6.14
CA PHE A 381 2.20 5.89 -4.80
C PHE A 381 3.05 5.15 -3.76
N MET A 382 3.53 3.94 -4.09
CA MET A 382 4.40 3.18 -3.19
C MET A 382 5.81 3.78 -3.08
N ALA A 383 6.36 4.32 -4.17
CA ALA A 383 7.65 5.00 -4.13
C ALA A 383 7.60 6.23 -3.21
N ARG A 384 6.50 6.99 -3.24
CA ARG A 384 6.23 8.16 -2.38
C ARG A 384 6.00 7.78 -0.91
N ARG A 385 5.48 6.58 -0.64
CA ARG A 385 5.02 6.09 0.68
C ARG A 385 3.89 6.94 1.29
N ALA A 386 3.22 7.73 0.46
CA ALA A 386 2.11 8.58 0.87
C ALA A 386 1.24 8.94 -0.33
N GLY A 387 -0.01 9.32 -0.07
CA GLY A 387 -0.94 9.70 -1.13
C GLY A 387 -2.27 10.20 -0.61
N ASP A 388 -3.16 10.59 -1.53
CA ASP A 388 -4.50 11.05 -1.17
C ASP A 388 -5.47 9.88 -0.99
N VAL A 389 -6.71 10.22 -0.62
CA VAL A 389 -7.75 9.22 -0.32
C VAL A 389 -8.07 8.36 -1.54
N GLU A 390 -8.07 8.97 -2.73
CA GLU A 390 -8.27 8.29 -4.01
C GLU A 390 -7.21 7.21 -4.26
N ALA A 391 -5.92 7.54 -4.10
CA ALA A 391 -4.84 6.56 -4.24
C ALA A 391 -4.97 5.37 -3.28
N HIS A 392 -5.36 5.63 -2.02
CA HIS A 392 -5.62 4.56 -1.04
C HIS A 392 -6.81 3.70 -1.45
N ALA A 393 -7.90 4.30 -1.97
CA ALA A 393 -9.07 3.58 -2.43
C ALA A 393 -8.75 2.69 -3.64
N PHE A 394 -7.97 3.16 -4.62
CA PHE A 394 -7.57 2.36 -5.78
C PHE A 394 -6.71 1.17 -5.41
N LEU A 395 -5.74 1.36 -4.51
CA LEU A 395 -4.93 0.26 -4.00
C LEU A 395 -5.80 -0.78 -3.27
N LEU A 396 -6.66 -0.34 -2.35
CA LEU A 396 -7.52 -1.26 -1.60
C LEU A 396 -8.48 -2.01 -2.52
N CYS A 397 -9.11 -1.33 -3.47
CA CYS A 397 -10.01 -1.96 -4.45
C CYS A 397 -9.26 -3.01 -5.29
N SER A 398 -8.06 -2.67 -5.77
CA SER A 398 -7.19 -3.57 -6.54
C SER A 398 -6.79 -4.82 -5.75
N LEU A 399 -6.51 -4.67 -4.46
CA LEU A 399 -6.22 -5.79 -3.55
C LEU A 399 -7.46 -6.65 -3.29
N LEU A 400 -8.62 -6.05 -3.03
CA LEU A 400 -9.87 -6.79 -2.80
C LEU A 400 -10.29 -7.58 -4.04
N LEU A 401 -10.16 -7.01 -5.25
CA LEU A 401 -10.34 -7.74 -6.51
C LEU A 401 -9.36 -8.92 -6.61
N GLY A 402 -8.10 -8.74 -6.16
CA GLY A 402 -7.10 -9.81 -6.07
C GLY A 402 -7.54 -10.97 -5.15
N PHE A 403 -8.27 -10.67 -4.06
CA PHE A 403 -8.91 -11.68 -3.19
C PHE A 403 -10.21 -12.26 -3.77
N GLY A 404 -10.64 -11.84 -4.96
CA GLY A 404 -11.86 -12.31 -5.62
C GLY A 404 -13.14 -11.60 -5.18
N PHE A 405 -13.05 -10.47 -4.49
CA PHE A 405 -14.23 -9.68 -4.13
C PHE A 405 -14.73 -8.89 -5.36
N ASN A 406 -16.05 -8.77 -5.53
CA ASN A 406 -16.63 -7.80 -6.46
C ASN A 406 -16.57 -6.41 -5.80
N ALA A 407 -15.45 -5.71 -5.97
CA ALA A 407 -15.14 -4.45 -5.31
C ALA A 407 -15.15 -3.26 -6.27
N TYR A 408 -15.60 -2.11 -5.77
CA TYR A 408 -15.67 -0.84 -6.48
C TYR A 408 -15.13 0.29 -5.60
N VAL A 409 -14.41 1.23 -6.19
CA VAL A 409 -14.18 2.54 -5.59
C VAL A 409 -15.45 3.38 -5.75
N ALA A 410 -15.99 3.87 -4.65
CA ALA A 410 -17.08 4.81 -4.61
C ALA A 410 -16.55 6.23 -4.48
N LEU A 411 -16.96 7.11 -5.39
CA LEU A 411 -16.74 8.55 -5.29
C LEU A 411 -18.05 9.22 -4.85
N GLY A 412 -17.92 10.19 -3.95
CA GLY A 412 -19.08 10.92 -3.49
C GLY A 412 -18.75 11.92 -2.39
N THR A 413 -19.76 12.27 -1.60
CA THR A 413 -19.67 13.30 -0.57
C THR A 413 -19.91 12.72 0.81
N VAL A 414 -19.09 13.10 1.79
CA VAL A 414 -19.21 12.74 3.21
C VAL A 414 -19.45 14.00 4.04
N MET A 415 -20.20 13.88 5.13
CA MET A 415 -20.40 14.97 6.08
C MET A 415 -19.34 14.92 7.16
N VAL A 416 -18.51 15.96 7.24
CA VAL A 416 -17.46 16.08 8.25
C VAL A 416 -17.89 17.10 9.30
N LYS A 417 -18.08 16.65 10.54
CA LYS A 417 -18.22 17.55 11.70
C LYS A 417 -16.83 18.04 12.10
N LYS A 418 -16.58 19.36 12.07
CA LYS A 418 -15.37 19.93 12.67
C LYS A 418 -15.43 19.78 14.20
N LYS A 419 -14.28 19.63 14.87
CA LYS A 419 -14.19 19.73 16.33
C LYS A 419 -14.63 21.15 16.75
N GLY A 420 -15.89 21.30 17.19
CA GLY A 420 -16.56 22.56 17.51
C GLY A 420 -18.09 22.48 17.28
N THR A 421 -18.84 23.51 17.68
CA THR A 421 -20.31 23.60 17.50
C THR A 421 -20.76 24.02 16.10
N GLY A 422 -19.84 24.09 15.14
CA GLY A 422 -20.15 24.48 13.76
C GLY A 422 -20.93 23.42 12.98
N PRO A 423 -21.65 23.81 11.92
CA PRO A 423 -22.39 22.87 11.07
C PRO A 423 -21.45 21.89 10.37
N ALA A 424 -21.97 20.69 10.07
CA ALA A 424 -21.22 19.68 9.31
C ALA A 424 -20.92 20.18 7.89
N VAL A 425 -19.69 19.99 7.43
CA VAL A 425 -19.22 20.43 6.12
C VAL A 425 -19.20 19.23 5.17
N ALA A 426 -19.84 19.38 4.02
CA ALA A 426 -19.80 18.41 2.93
C ALA A 426 -18.40 18.39 2.29
N ARG A 427 -17.83 17.20 2.10
CA ARG A 427 -16.51 17.01 1.50
C ARG A 427 -16.52 15.84 0.53
N GLU A 428 -15.88 16.01 -0.63
CA GLU A 428 -15.58 14.90 -1.53
C GLU A 428 -14.69 13.85 -0.85
N TYR A 429 -14.99 12.59 -1.10
CA TYR A 429 -14.25 11.46 -0.56
C TYR A 429 -14.33 10.25 -1.48
N ALA A 430 -13.32 9.38 -1.38
CA ALA A 430 -13.28 8.10 -2.06
C ALA A 430 -13.23 6.97 -1.03
N TRP A 431 -14.02 5.93 -1.21
CA TRP A 431 -14.01 4.75 -0.36
C TRP A 431 -14.21 3.49 -1.19
N VAL A 432 -14.12 2.31 -0.59
CA VAL A 432 -14.31 1.05 -1.33
C VAL A 432 -15.58 0.37 -0.86
N MET A 433 -16.35 -0.17 -1.80
CA MET A 433 -17.55 -0.96 -1.55
C MET A 433 -17.37 -2.34 -2.17
N SER A 434 -17.68 -3.39 -1.42
CA SER A 434 -17.76 -4.74 -1.96
C SER A 434 -19.18 -5.26 -1.96
N PHE A 435 -19.49 -6.02 -2.99
CA PHE A 435 -20.79 -6.61 -3.25
C PHE A 435 -20.65 -8.13 -3.23
N GLY A 436 -21.54 -8.79 -2.51
CA GLY A 436 -21.58 -10.25 -2.44
C GLY A 436 -22.93 -10.71 -1.94
N PHE A 437 -22.97 -11.90 -1.39
CA PHE A 437 -24.17 -12.49 -0.81
C PHE A 437 -23.92 -12.86 0.66
N THR A 438 -24.98 -13.03 1.43
CA THR A 438 -24.92 -13.62 2.77
C THR A 438 -24.44 -15.08 2.70
N GLN A 439 -24.05 -15.67 3.84
CA GLN A 439 -23.48 -17.03 3.89
C GLN A 439 -24.43 -18.09 3.33
N ASP A 440 -25.74 -17.89 3.53
CA ASP A 440 -26.82 -18.71 2.99
C ASP A 440 -27.19 -18.35 1.53
N GLY A 441 -26.49 -17.40 0.92
CA GLY A 441 -26.71 -16.94 -0.46
C GLY A 441 -28.02 -16.21 -0.69
N SER A 442 -28.83 -16.01 0.35
CA SER A 442 -30.23 -15.58 0.21
C SER A 442 -30.40 -14.07 0.00
N GLN A 443 -29.46 -13.25 0.51
CA GLN A 443 -29.56 -11.80 0.49
C GLN A 443 -28.29 -11.14 -0.06
N PRO A 444 -28.42 -10.03 -0.81
CA PRO A 444 -27.27 -9.24 -1.22
C PRO A 444 -26.60 -8.61 0.01
N ARG A 445 -25.28 -8.74 0.09
CA ARG A 445 -24.44 -8.18 1.13
C ARG A 445 -23.56 -7.09 0.55
N VAL A 446 -23.68 -5.89 1.10
CA VAL A 446 -22.86 -4.73 0.72
C VAL A 446 -22.05 -4.26 1.92
N VAL A 447 -20.72 -4.17 1.76
CA VAL A 447 -19.80 -3.75 2.81
C VAL A 447 -19.02 -2.53 2.33
N GLY A 448 -18.99 -1.48 3.15
CA GLY A 448 -18.14 -0.32 2.92
C GLY A 448 -16.83 -0.45 3.68
N TYR A 449 -15.75 0.04 3.07
CA TYR A 449 -14.40 0.10 3.62
C TYR A 449 -13.89 1.53 3.51
N ASP A 450 -13.46 2.09 4.64
CA ASP A 450 -12.73 3.35 4.66
C ASP A 450 -11.24 3.02 4.45
N PRO A 451 -10.66 3.40 3.29
CA PRO A 451 -9.28 3.06 2.96
C PRO A 451 -8.26 3.75 3.87
N VAL A 452 -8.63 4.86 4.52
CA VAL A 452 -7.74 5.63 5.40
C VAL A 452 -7.72 5.09 6.81
N SER A 453 -8.87 4.71 7.38
CA SER A 453 -8.93 4.16 8.74
C SER A 453 -8.83 2.64 8.80
N GLY A 454 -8.99 1.95 7.67
CA GLY A 454 -9.07 0.49 7.59
C GLY A 454 -10.38 -0.07 8.15
N LYS A 455 -11.28 0.78 8.65
CA LYS A 455 -12.57 0.36 9.20
C LYS A 455 -13.50 -0.09 8.09
N ARG A 456 -14.31 -1.10 8.40
CA ARG A 456 -15.32 -1.63 7.51
C ARG A 456 -16.61 -1.91 8.26
N ALA A 457 -17.74 -1.79 7.58
CA ALA A 457 -19.04 -2.14 8.15
C ALA A 457 -20.05 -2.44 7.02
N PRO A 458 -21.16 -3.13 7.32
CA PRO A 458 -22.29 -3.22 6.40
C PRO A 458 -22.73 -1.82 5.94
N TYR A 459 -23.13 -1.68 4.67
CA TYR A 459 -23.40 -0.39 4.01
C TYR A 459 -24.20 0.61 4.86
N GLY A 460 -25.34 0.19 5.43
CA GLY A 460 -26.17 1.05 6.27
C GLY A 460 -25.43 1.62 7.49
N SER A 461 -24.76 0.75 8.25
CA SER A 461 -23.94 1.16 9.41
C SER A 461 -22.68 1.92 9.01
N PHE A 462 -22.08 1.58 7.86
CA PHE A 462 -20.88 2.26 7.36
C PHE A 462 -21.17 3.72 7.05
N CYS A 463 -22.24 3.98 6.28
CA CYS A 463 -22.64 5.34 5.93
C CYS A 463 -23.09 6.15 7.13
N LYS A 464 -23.67 5.54 8.18
CA LYS A 464 -24.14 6.29 9.36
C LYS A 464 -23.03 6.55 10.38
N SER A 465 -22.21 5.54 10.69
CA SER A 465 -21.36 5.54 11.88
C SER A 465 -19.86 5.55 11.58
N VAL A 466 -19.45 5.00 10.42
CA VAL A 466 -18.03 4.94 10.06
C VAL A 466 -17.61 6.18 9.28
N LEU A 467 -18.26 6.42 8.14
CA LEU A 467 -17.82 7.45 7.18
C LEU A 467 -18.76 8.65 7.07
N GLN A 468 -20.00 8.58 7.59
CA GLN A 468 -20.99 9.66 7.46
C GLN A 468 -21.25 10.05 5.99
N CYS A 469 -21.43 9.03 5.13
CA CYS A 469 -21.68 9.23 3.70
C CYS A 469 -22.97 10.01 3.49
N HIS A 470 -22.90 11.07 2.70
CA HIS A 470 -24.07 11.85 2.30
C HIS A 470 -24.57 11.42 0.92
N ARG A 471 -23.67 11.27 -0.05
CA ARG A 471 -24.03 11.01 -1.44
C ARG A 471 -23.00 10.09 -2.09
N ILE A 472 -23.46 9.19 -2.95
CA ILE A 472 -22.61 8.39 -3.86
C ILE A 472 -22.88 8.92 -5.25
N ASP A 473 -21.84 9.35 -5.95
CA ASP A 473 -21.93 9.90 -7.30
C ASP A 473 -21.57 8.83 -8.34
N GLU A 474 -20.56 8.00 -8.04
CA GLU A 474 -20.00 7.05 -8.98
C GLU A 474 -19.44 5.80 -8.27
N LEU A 475 -19.52 4.64 -8.92
CA LEU A 475 -18.80 3.42 -8.57
C LEU A 475 -17.89 3.00 -9.73
N ILE A 476 -16.64 2.65 -9.44
CA ILE A 476 -15.59 2.36 -10.42
C ILE A 476 -14.91 1.04 -10.06
N ASN A 477 -14.78 0.11 -10.99
CA ASN A 477 -13.91 -1.06 -10.85
C ASN A 477 -12.89 -1.14 -12.02
N ASP A 478 -12.22 -2.28 -12.21
CA ASP A 478 -11.22 -2.50 -13.26
C ASP A 478 -11.79 -2.64 -14.69
N GLU A 479 -13.12 -2.65 -14.82
CA GLU A 479 -13.83 -2.88 -16.08
C GLU A 479 -14.74 -1.72 -16.48
N THR A 480 -15.40 -1.06 -15.52
CA THR A 480 -16.55 -0.22 -15.77
C THR A 480 -16.66 0.96 -14.81
N ILE A 481 -17.45 1.94 -15.24
CA ILE A 481 -17.96 3.05 -14.44
C ILE A 481 -19.47 2.90 -14.32
N LEU A 482 -20.00 3.10 -13.10
CA LEU A 482 -21.42 3.14 -12.79
C LEU A 482 -21.76 4.51 -12.19
N ALA A 483 -22.43 5.37 -12.94
CA ALA A 483 -22.91 6.65 -12.44
C ALA A 483 -24.22 6.46 -11.67
N ASN A 484 -24.32 7.06 -10.47
CA ASN A 484 -25.54 7.02 -9.69
C ASN A 484 -26.56 8.02 -10.23
N LEU A 485 -27.77 7.55 -10.54
CA LEU A 485 -28.87 8.38 -11.01
C LEU A 485 -29.86 8.74 -9.90
N GLN A 486 -29.71 8.16 -8.71
CA GLN A 486 -30.70 8.22 -7.64
C GLN A 486 -30.65 9.58 -6.92
N PRO A 487 -31.81 10.17 -6.55
CA PRO A 487 -31.86 11.46 -5.86
C PRO A 487 -31.66 11.34 -4.34
N PHE A 488 -31.62 10.10 -3.81
CA PHE A 488 -31.58 9.85 -2.38
C PHE A 488 -30.16 9.94 -1.82
N PRO A 489 -29.98 10.44 -0.59
CA PRO A 489 -28.69 10.38 0.09
C PRO A 489 -28.36 8.94 0.52
N ALA A 490 -27.07 8.63 0.68
CA ALA A 490 -26.66 7.40 1.33
C ALA A 490 -27.12 7.40 2.81
N PRO A 491 -27.57 6.26 3.39
CA PRO A 491 -27.58 4.91 2.82
C PRO A 491 -28.88 4.53 2.09
N HIS A 492 -29.72 5.48 1.68
CA HIS A 492 -31.02 5.19 1.07
C HIS A 492 -30.95 4.88 -0.43
N CYS A 493 -29.76 4.94 -1.03
CA CYS A 493 -29.53 4.51 -2.40
C CYS A 493 -29.68 2.98 -2.51
N SER A 494 -30.41 2.53 -3.53
CA SER A 494 -30.38 1.15 -3.99
C SER A 494 -28.97 0.75 -4.42
N MET A 495 -28.56 -0.43 -3.97
CA MET A 495 -27.28 -1.06 -4.28
C MET A 495 -27.41 -2.20 -5.28
N ASP A 496 -28.58 -2.31 -5.92
CA ASP A 496 -28.76 -3.18 -7.09
C ASP A 496 -28.16 -2.50 -8.32
N LEU A 497 -26.91 -2.86 -8.65
CA LEU A 497 -26.13 -2.26 -9.73
C LEU A 497 -26.67 -2.58 -11.14
N GLU A 498 -27.59 -3.55 -11.25
CA GLU A 498 -28.22 -3.94 -12.51
C GLU A 498 -29.49 -3.13 -12.82
N ASP A 499 -30.06 -2.45 -11.83
CA ASP A 499 -31.20 -1.55 -12.05
C ASP A 499 -30.73 -0.29 -12.81
N ALA A 500 -30.97 -0.28 -14.12
CA ALA A 500 -30.64 0.83 -15.00
C ALA A 500 -31.34 2.15 -14.65
N ARG A 501 -32.39 2.12 -13.80
CA ARG A 501 -33.01 3.33 -13.25
C ARG A 501 -32.20 3.90 -12.08
N CYS A 502 -31.38 3.10 -11.43
CA CYS A 502 -30.55 3.51 -10.30
C CYS A 502 -29.12 3.79 -10.75
N TRP A 503 -28.56 2.96 -11.62
CA TRP A 503 -27.17 2.99 -12.03
C TRP A 503 -27.01 3.00 -13.53
N ARG A 504 -26.21 3.93 -14.04
CA ARG A 504 -25.86 3.99 -15.44
C ARG A 504 -24.46 3.45 -15.67
N ARG A 505 -24.38 2.27 -16.29
CA ARG A 505 -23.12 1.57 -16.60
C ARG A 505 -22.44 2.09 -17.86
N PHE A 506 -21.11 2.11 -17.85
CA PHE A 506 -20.25 2.35 -19.02
C PHE A 506 -19.41 1.10 -19.34
N PRO A 507 -19.49 0.52 -20.55
CA PRO A 507 -20.31 0.93 -21.68
C PRO A 507 -21.81 0.63 -21.45
N SER A 508 -22.68 1.47 -22.00
CA SER A 508 -24.14 1.32 -21.84
C SER A 508 -24.68 0.26 -22.81
N LYS A 509 -24.89 -0.98 -22.34
CA LYS A 509 -25.52 -2.14 -23.05
C LYS A 509 -25.04 -2.45 -24.49
N ALA A 510 -24.10 -1.70 -25.06
CA ALA A 510 -23.34 -2.05 -26.26
C ALA A 510 -22.29 -3.13 -25.95
N VAL A 511 -22.68 -4.12 -25.15
CA VAL A 511 -21.91 -5.33 -24.84
C VAL A 511 -21.71 -6.19 -26.11
N GLU A 512 -22.39 -5.84 -27.21
CA GLU A 512 -22.23 -6.47 -28.52
C GLU A 512 -21.29 -5.70 -29.48
N ASP A 513 -20.89 -4.45 -29.17
CA ASP A 513 -19.91 -3.75 -30.00
C ASP A 513 -18.50 -4.26 -29.67
N THR A 514 -18.13 -5.34 -30.35
CA THR A 514 -16.84 -6.03 -30.23
C THR A 514 -15.67 -5.04 -30.35
N ALA A 515 -15.83 -3.93 -31.09
CA ALA A 515 -14.80 -2.91 -31.24
C ALA A 515 -14.51 -2.16 -29.94
N VAL A 516 -15.54 -1.84 -29.13
CA VAL A 516 -15.37 -1.11 -27.86
C VAL A 516 -14.73 -1.99 -26.80
N VAL A 517 -15.19 -3.25 -26.70
CA VAL A 517 -14.59 -4.23 -25.78
C VAL A 517 -13.14 -4.49 -26.14
N THR A 518 -12.82 -4.61 -27.43
CA THR A 518 -11.44 -4.76 -27.91
C THR A 518 -10.61 -3.52 -27.60
N ALA A 519 -11.14 -2.33 -27.83
CA ALA A 519 -10.46 -1.07 -27.50
C ALA A 519 -10.15 -0.98 -25.99
N LEU A 520 -11.11 -1.28 -25.12
CA LEU A 520 -10.91 -1.27 -23.66
C LEU A 520 -9.80 -2.21 -23.19
N LYS A 521 -9.65 -3.38 -23.83
CA LYS A 521 -8.55 -4.32 -23.54
C LYS A 521 -7.20 -3.83 -24.05
N GLN A 522 -7.17 -3.01 -25.10
CA GLN A 522 -5.95 -2.47 -25.70
C GLN A 522 -5.46 -1.17 -25.04
N LEU A 523 -6.26 -0.54 -24.17
CA LEU A 523 -5.83 0.64 -23.43
C LEU A 523 -4.63 0.33 -22.54
N PRO A 524 -3.61 1.21 -22.49
CA PRO A 524 -2.55 1.11 -21.51
C PRO A 524 -3.13 1.10 -20.09
N ARG A 525 -2.72 0.12 -19.29
CA ARG A 525 -3.09 0.00 -17.87
C ARG A 525 -1.87 0.34 -17.01
N PRO A 526 -1.83 1.53 -16.37
CA PRO A 526 -0.65 1.99 -15.63
C PRO A 526 -0.20 1.02 -14.52
N ASN A 527 -1.12 0.22 -13.98
CA ASN A 527 -0.87 -0.65 -12.84
C ASN A 527 -0.82 -2.15 -13.19
N GLU A 528 -0.92 -2.53 -14.46
CA GLU A 528 -0.98 -3.94 -14.89
C GLU A 528 0.22 -4.78 -14.42
N HIS A 529 1.41 -4.16 -14.43
CA HIS A 529 2.66 -4.80 -14.02
C HIS A 529 3.06 -4.46 -12.58
N PHE A 530 2.22 -3.82 -11.78
CA PHE A 530 2.55 -3.50 -10.40
C PHE A 530 2.47 -4.75 -9.50
N ALA A 531 3.44 -4.90 -8.59
CA ALA A 531 3.39 -5.91 -7.53
C ALA A 531 4.06 -5.40 -6.25
N LEU A 532 3.53 -5.83 -5.10
CA LEU A 532 4.08 -5.53 -3.76
C LEU A 532 5.43 -6.23 -3.53
N ARG A 533 6.30 -5.61 -2.72
CA ARG A 533 7.61 -6.11 -2.32
C ARG A 533 7.55 -6.59 -0.87
N PRO A 534 8.17 -7.75 -0.56
CA PRO A 534 8.26 -8.23 0.82
C PRO A 534 9.04 -7.24 1.66
N SER A 535 8.65 -7.14 2.93
CA SER A 535 9.49 -6.42 3.88
C SER A 535 10.72 -7.25 4.21
N ILE A 536 11.84 -6.57 4.38
CA ILE A 536 13.15 -7.13 4.67
C ILE A 536 13.67 -6.68 6.05
N LEU A 537 12.77 -6.11 6.86
CA LEU A 537 13.07 -5.68 8.22
C LEU A 537 13.19 -6.89 9.17
N ASP A 538 14.26 -6.91 9.97
CA ASP A 538 14.36 -7.79 11.14
C ASP A 538 13.49 -7.23 12.28
N VAL A 539 12.30 -7.80 12.44
CA VAL A 539 11.31 -7.38 13.46
C VAL A 539 11.89 -7.46 14.87
N THR A 540 12.51 -8.58 15.22
CA THR A 540 12.96 -8.85 16.58
C THR A 540 14.07 -7.90 16.98
N ALA A 541 15.07 -7.70 16.10
CA ALA A 541 16.14 -6.75 16.34
C ALA A 541 15.61 -5.31 16.46
N THR A 542 14.62 -4.95 15.64
CA THR A 542 14.03 -3.60 15.65
C THR A 542 13.20 -3.34 16.90
N GLU A 543 12.37 -4.30 17.35
CA GLU A 543 11.61 -4.21 18.60
C GLU A 543 12.55 -3.99 19.80
N LEU A 544 13.63 -4.78 19.90
CA LEU A 544 14.61 -4.65 20.97
C LEU A 544 15.31 -3.27 20.96
N TYR A 545 15.69 -2.79 19.77
CA TYR A 545 16.28 -1.47 19.59
C TYR A 545 15.33 -0.34 20.02
N LEU A 546 14.05 -0.42 19.62
CA LEU A 546 13.02 0.54 20.00
C LEU A 546 12.80 0.56 21.52
N GLU A 547 12.63 -0.61 22.14
CA GLU A 547 12.45 -0.71 23.59
C GLU A 547 13.62 -0.07 24.34
N LYS A 548 14.86 -0.40 23.97
CA LYS A 548 16.07 0.18 24.58
C LYS A 548 16.13 1.69 24.40
N SER A 549 15.87 2.17 23.19
CA SER A 549 15.95 3.59 22.83
C SER A 549 14.89 4.45 23.53
N LEU A 550 13.67 3.94 23.66
CA LEU A 550 12.57 4.64 24.32
C LEU A 550 12.72 4.59 25.85
N ARG A 551 13.17 3.47 26.43
CA ARG A 551 13.48 3.38 27.87
C ARG A 551 14.51 4.43 28.29
N GLN A 552 15.56 4.62 27.49
CA GLN A 552 16.57 5.66 27.71
C GLN A 552 15.94 7.06 27.71
N ARG A 553 15.12 7.38 26.71
CA ARG A 553 14.44 8.70 26.62
C ARG A 553 13.48 8.96 27.78
N VAL A 554 12.67 7.97 28.18
CA VAL A 554 11.80 8.06 29.37
C VAL A 554 12.63 8.36 30.62
N THR A 555 13.76 7.67 30.80
CA THR A 555 14.63 7.82 31.98
C THR A 555 15.27 9.22 32.00
N SER A 556 15.78 9.67 30.86
CA SER A 556 16.37 11.01 30.71
C SER A 556 15.35 12.11 30.94
N HIS A 557 14.14 12.00 30.39
CA HIS A 557 13.07 12.98 30.56
C HIS A 557 12.59 13.06 32.01
N ARG A 558 12.43 11.93 32.70
CA ARG A 558 12.06 11.95 34.13
C ARG A 558 13.13 12.59 35.00
N THR A 559 14.40 12.30 34.71
CA THR A 559 15.54 12.91 35.41
C THR A 559 15.62 14.42 35.16
N SER A 560 15.30 14.88 33.94
CA SER A 560 15.30 16.32 33.62
C SER A 560 14.14 17.07 34.28
N LEU A 561 12.98 16.43 34.46
CA LEU A 561 11.85 17.01 35.20
C LEU A 561 12.15 17.20 36.69
N SER A 562 12.81 16.23 37.32
CA SER A 562 13.25 16.35 38.70
C SER A 562 14.31 15.31 39.06
N PRO A 563 15.40 15.69 39.75
CA PRO A 563 16.43 14.75 40.22
C PRO A 563 15.89 13.64 41.13
N SER A 564 14.75 13.84 41.79
CA SER A 564 14.12 12.84 42.68
C SER A 564 13.23 11.83 41.95
N LEU A 565 13.00 11.99 40.64
CA LEU A 565 12.19 11.08 39.84
C LEU A 565 13.05 9.98 39.23
N HIS A 566 13.43 9.01 40.06
CA HIS A 566 14.10 7.81 39.56
C HIS A 566 13.15 6.96 38.70
N THR A 567 13.71 6.26 37.73
CA THR A 567 12.98 5.35 36.83
C THR A 567 13.50 3.95 37.05
N ILE A 568 12.67 3.09 37.65
CA ILE A 568 12.96 1.67 37.83
C ILE A 568 12.14 0.91 36.79
N TRP A 569 12.79 0.06 36.01
CA TRP A 569 12.13 -0.76 35.00
C TRP A 569 11.73 -2.12 35.57
N ASP A 570 10.52 -2.57 35.24
CA ASP A 570 9.96 -3.88 35.58
C ASP A 570 9.90 -4.71 34.29
N ASP A 571 10.86 -5.63 34.14
CA ASP A 571 11.02 -6.43 32.91
C ASP A 571 9.95 -7.52 32.78
N ASP A 572 9.51 -8.09 33.91
CA ASP A 572 8.41 -9.06 33.93
C ASP A 572 7.10 -8.39 33.50
N LEU A 573 6.79 -7.24 34.09
CA LEU A 573 5.61 -6.46 33.68
C LEU A 573 5.73 -6.04 32.21
N SER A 574 6.91 -5.64 31.74
CA SER A 574 7.13 -5.32 30.32
C SER A 574 6.85 -6.51 29.41
N TYR A 575 7.28 -7.71 29.79
CA TYR A 575 7.01 -8.93 29.06
C TYR A 575 5.50 -9.25 28.99
N TYR A 576 4.78 -9.05 30.11
CA TYR A 576 3.33 -9.28 30.18
C TYR A 576 2.49 -8.32 29.32
N LEU A 577 3.05 -7.20 28.84
CA LEU A 577 2.35 -6.29 27.92
C LEU A 577 2.30 -6.82 26.47
N LYS A 578 3.22 -7.71 26.08
CA LYS A 578 3.35 -8.19 24.68
C LYS A 578 2.11 -8.87 24.11
N PRO A 579 1.41 -9.76 24.85
CA PRO A 579 0.17 -10.36 24.37
C PRO A 579 -0.92 -9.32 24.08
N ALA A 580 -1.05 -8.29 24.92
CA ALA A 580 -2.03 -7.22 24.72
C ALA A 580 -1.74 -6.41 23.45
N LEU A 581 -0.46 -6.10 23.18
CA LEU A 581 -0.10 -5.41 21.94
C LEU A 581 -0.44 -6.22 20.68
N SER A 582 -0.25 -7.54 20.74
CA SER A 582 -0.61 -8.44 19.65
C SER A 582 -2.13 -8.50 19.46
N ALA A 583 -2.89 -8.53 20.56
CA ALA A 583 -4.34 -8.44 20.54
C ALA A 583 -4.83 -7.12 19.92
N TYR A 584 -4.26 -5.97 20.30
CA TYR A 584 -4.66 -4.68 19.72
C TYR A 584 -4.48 -4.61 18.19
N GLU A 585 -3.44 -5.23 17.63
CA GLU A 585 -3.31 -5.32 16.17
C GLU A 585 -4.36 -6.27 15.57
N ALA A 586 -4.60 -7.42 16.18
CA ALA A 586 -5.65 -8.35 15.76
C ALA A 586 -7.03 -7.67 15.77
N ASP A 587 -7.32 -6.84 16.76
CA ASP A 587 -8.52 -6.03 16.87
C ASP A 587 -8.62 -5.02 15.72
N ARG A 588 -7.52 -4.35 15.35
CA ARG A 588 -7.50 -3.41 14.22
C ARG A 588 -7.72 -4.09 12.87
N VAL A 589 -7.22 -5.31 12.71
CA VAL A 589 -7.43 -6.11 11.50
C VAL A 589 -8.86 -6.65 11.44
N THR A 590 -9.30 -7.34 12.50
CA THR A 590 -10.54 -8.11 12.48
C THR A 590 -11.77 -7.29 12.86
N GLY A 591 -11.61 -6.22 13.65
CA GLY A 591 -12.70 -5.47 14.26
C GLY A 591 -13.36 -6.19 15.45
N SER A 592 -12.75 -7.27 15.96
CA SER A 592 -13.21 -8.05 17.10
C SER A 592 -12.13 -8.07 18.17
N SER A 593 -12.52 -7.93 19.45
CA SER A 593 -11.57 -7.91 20.56
C SER A 593 -11.23 -9.30 21.08
N PHE A 594 -9.94 -9.58 21.26
CA PHE A 594 -9.43 -10.86 21.78
C PHE A 594 -8.49 -10.65 22.98
N GLY A 595 -8.47 -11.61 23.92
CA GLY A 595 -7.44 -11.71 24.96
C GLY A 595 -7.42 -10.63 26.06
N ASN A 596 -8.45 -9.77 26.13
CA ASN A 596 -8.53 -8.73 27.17
C ASN A 596 -8.67 -9.33 28.59
N ASP A 597 -9.42 -10.42 28.73
CA ASP A 597 -9.63 -11.08 30.03
C ASP A 597 -8.32 -11.72 30.53
N ASP A 598 -7.61 -12.44 29.67
CA ASP A 598 -6.30 -13.03 29.98
C ASP A 598 -5.29 -11.96 30.40
N PHE A 599 -5.26 -10.83 29.67
CA PHE A 599 -4.40 -9.70 30.00
C PHE A 599 -4.75 -9.12 31.38
N GLN A 600 -6.03 -8.90 31.68
CA GLN A 600 -6.45 -8.39 32.98
C GLN A 600 -6.07 -9.33 34.13
N ASP A 601 -6.19 -10.64 33.93
CA ASP A 601 -5.83 -11.63 34.95
C ASP A 601 -4.32 -11.65 35.22
N VAL A 602 -3.49 -11.55 34.18
CA VAL A 602 -2.03 -11.45 34.32
C VAL A 602 -1.65 -10.15 35.05
N ILE A 603 -2.24 -9.02 34.67
CA ILE A 603 -1.95 -7.73 35.32
C ILE A 603 -2.37 -7.76 36.80
N LYS A 604 -3.59 -8.23 37.11
CA LYS A 604 -4.08 -8.35 38.50
C LYS A 604 -3.18 -9.24 39.36
N ARG A 605 -2.59 -10.30 38.80
CA ARG A 605 -1.65 -11.17 39.52
C ARG A 605 -0.25 -10.55 39.70
N SER A 606 0.17 -9.73 38.74
CA SER A 606 1.51 -9.11 38.75
C SER A 606 1.59 -7.83 39.59
N VAL A 607 0.47 -7.15 39.80
CA VAL A 607 0.38 -5.90 40.55
C VAL A 607 0.06 -6.23 42.01
N PRO A 608 0.95 -5.94 42.98
CA PRO A 608 0.70 -6.23 44.39
C PRO A 608 -0.46 -5.44 44.97
N ASP A 609 -0.97 -5.91 46.11
CA ASP A 609 -2.04 -5.24 46.85
C ASP A 609 -1.65 -3.81 47.23
N GLY A 610 -2.57 -2.87 46.99
CA GLY A 610 -2.36 -1.45 47.24
C GLY A 610 -1.69 -0.69 46.09
N HIS A 611 -1.07 -1.38 45.11
CA HIS A 611 -0.56 -0.73 43.91
C HIS A 611 -1.66 -0.50 42.87
N GLN A 612 -1.46 0.52 42.05
CA GLN A 612 -2.29 0.84 40.88
C GLN A 612 -1.51 0.57 39.61
N PHE A 613 -2.21 0.11 38.57
CA PHE A 613 -1.68 -0.04 37.22
C PHE A 613 -2.29 1.00 36.30
N LYS A 614 -1.44 1.72 35.56
CA LYS A 614 -1.84 2.60 34.46
C LYS A 614 -1.04 2.21 33.22
N GLY A 615 -1.71 2.05 32.08
CA GLY A 615 -1.07 1.71 30.82
C GLY A 615 -1.64 2.50 29.66
N TYR A 616 -0.78 2.90 28.73
CA TYR A 616 -1.15 3.66 27.53
C TYR A 616 -0.64 2.94 26.28
N PRO A 617 -1.50 2.13 25.62
CA PRO A 617 -1.19 1.54 24.33
C PRO A 617 -1.39 2.55 23.20
N THR A 618 -0.41 2.66 22.32
CA THR A 618 -0.47 3.52 21.13
C THR A 618 0.15 2.80 19.93
N CYS A 619 -0.33 3.14 18.73
CA CYS A 619 0.14 2.55 17.48
C CYS A 619 0.69 3.63 16.57
N PHE A 620 1.85 3.37 15.98
CA PHE A 620 2.50 4.22 14.99
C PHE A 620 2.69 3.44 13.68
N SER A 621 2.76 4.14 12.55
CA SER A 621 3.19 3.58 11.25
C SER A 621 4.70 3.78 10.99
N ASN A 622 5.46 3.94 12.07
CA ASN A 622 6.88 4.29 12.07
C ASN A 622 7.65 3.44 13.08
N ILE A 623 8.94 3.26 12.83
CA ILE A 623 9.91 2.61 13.73
C ILE A 623 11.00 3.57 14.21
N ASN A 624 10.94 4.87 13.86
CA ASN A 624 11.91 5.86 14.32
C ASN A 624 11.65 6.25 15.78
N PRO A 625 12.59 6.00 16.71
CA PRO A 625 12.41 6.32 18.13
C PRO A 625 12.14 7.80 18.41
N GLU A 626 12.70 8.73 17.62
CA GLU A 626 12.53 10.17 17.86
C GLU A 626 11.12 10.63 17.53
N ILE A 627 10.59 10.20 16.39
CA ILE A 627 9.22 10.56 15.98
C ILE A 627 8.20 9.99 16.98
N ILE A 628 8.45 8.76 17.43
CA ILE A 628 7.63 8.11 18.46
C ILE A 628 7.74 8.86 19.79
N TRP A 629 8.96 9.21 20.21
CA TRP A 629 9.20 9.92 21.46
C TRP A 629 8.56 11.31 21.46
N SER A 630 8.75 12.10 20.40
CA SER A 630 8.11 13.42 20.29
C SER A 630 6.59 13.35 20.42
N ALA A 631 5.96 12.28 19.94
CA ALA A 631 4.52 12.07 20.10
C ALA A 631 4.12 11.66 21.54
N LEU A 632 5.01 11.03 22.30
CA LEU A 632 4.79 10.67 23.71
C LEU A 632 5.08 11.85 24.65
N GLU A 633 6.03 12.72 24.30
CA GLU A 633 6.42 13.90 25.07
C GLU A 633 5.50 15.12 24.82
N ASP A 634 4.74 15.11 23.73
CA ASP A 634 3.80 16.19 23.40
C ASP A 634 2.83 16.45 24.57
N SER A 635 3.01 17.61 25.20
CA SER A 635 2.25 18.03 26.39
C SER A 635 0.77 18.26 26.13
N SER A 636 0.36 18.35 24.85
CA SER A 636 -1.05 18.36 24.47
C SER A 636 -1.73 17.01 24.71
N ASN A 637 -0.95 15.92 24.81
CA ASN A 637 -1.44 14.60 25.15
C ASN A 637 -1.30 14.35 26.67
N LEU A 638 -2.39 14.58 27.40
CA LEU A 638 -2.41 14.51 28.86
C LEU A 638 -2.14 13.11 29.42
N VAL A 639 -2.44 12.03 28.67
CA VAL A 639 -2.35 10.66 29.20
C VAL A 639 -0.89 10.17 29.31
N PRO A 640 -0.06 10.23 28.25
CA PRO A 640 1.38 9.97 28.38
C PRO A 640 2.07 10.90 29.37
N ALA A 641 1.69 12.18 29.39
CA ALA A 641 2.26 13.16 30.31
C ALA A 641 2.02 12.78 31.79
N ASP A 642 0.80 12.36 32.15
CA ASP A 642 0.48 11.86 33.50
C ASP A 642 1.30 10.61 33.87
N LEU A 643 1.44 9.66 32.94
CA LEU A 643 2.27 8.47 33.14
C LEU A 643 3.74 8.84 33.39
N LEU A 644 4.31 9.72 32.57
CA LEU A 644 5.70 10.17 32.70
C LEU A 644 5.96 10.93 34.00
N GLN A 645 4.96 11.67 34.50
CA GLN A 645 5.05 12.45 35.73
C GLN A 645 4.62 11.68 36.99
N THR A 646 4.23 10.41 36.87
CA THR A 646 3.71 9.61 37.99
C THR A 646 4.71 9.56 39.16
N ARG A 647 4.15 9.76 40.37
CA ARG A 647 4.84 9.75 41.68
C ARG A 647 4.12 8.82 42.65
N GLY A 648 4.87 8.22 43.57
CA GLY A 648 4.36 7.36 44.63
C GLY A 648 5.48 6.87 45.53
N LEU A 649 5.13 6.05 46.53
CA LEU A 649 6.09 5.39 47.42
C LEU A 649 6.95 4.38 46.66
N GLU A 650 6.35 3.67 45.72
CA GLU A 650 7.03 2.77 44.80
C GLU A 650 6.52 3.03 43.39
N VAL A 651 7.42 3.29 42.44
CA VAL A 651 7.06 3.54 41.04
C VAL A 651 7.93 2.65 40.16
N ARG A 652 7.31 1.75 39.40
CA ARG A 652 8.00 0.89 38.43
C ARG A 652 7.37 1.03 37.05
N PHE A 653 8.20 1.32 36.07
CA PHE A 653 7.79 1.48 34.68
C PHE A 653 7.94 0.18 33.92
N ALA A 654 7.05 -0.02 32.96
CA ALA A 654 7.14 -1.08 31.99
C ALA A 654 6.96 -0.48 30.60
N LEU A 655 7.74 -0.98 29.64
CA LEU A 655 7.63 -0.59 28.24
C LEU A 655 7.80 -1.84 27.40
N SER A 656 6.85 -2.07 26.51
CA SER A 656 7.03 -3.05 25.45
C SER A 656 6.62 -2.52 24.10
N THR A 657 7.22 -3.09 23.07
CA THR A 657 6.90 -2.83 21.67
C THR A 657 6.52 -4.11 20.93
N LYS A 658 5.63 -3.97 19.95
CA LYS A 658 5.27 -5.03 19.02
C LYS A 658 5.15 -4.45 17.62
N ILE A 659 5.92 -4.98 16.68
CA ILE A 659 5.88 -4.57 15.27
C ILE A 659 5.20 -5.67 14.47
N THR A 660 4.16 -5.29 13.73
CA THR A 660 3.56 -6.15 12.70
C THR A 660 3.92 -5.60 11.33
N LEU A 661 4.56 -6.43 10.51
CA LEU A 661 4.99 -6.06 9.17
C LEU A 661 3.92 -6.33 8.12
N TYR A 662 3.87 -5.42 7.16
CA TYR A 662 3.13 -5.50 5.93
C TYR A 662 4.09 -5.31 4.74
N PRO A 663 3.64 -5.55 3.50
CA PRO A 663 4.45 -5.28 2.31
C PRO A 663 4.94 -3.83 2.23
N GLU A 664 5.94 -3.56 1.39
CA GLU A 664 6.59 -2.23 1.26
C GLU A 664 7.28 -1.69 2.52
N ASP A 665 7.64 -2.54 3.48
CA ASP A 665 8.16 -2.10 4.79
C ASP A 665 7.16 -1.21 5.54
N VAL A 666 5.87 -1.32 5.21
CA VAL A 666 4.80 -0.72 6.01
C VAL A 666 4.65 -1.53 7.28
N CYS A 667 4.47 -0.85 8.41
CA CYS A 667 4.40 -1.52 9.70
C CYS A 667 3.32 -0.90 10.59
N ALA A 668 2.82 -1.70 11.51
CA ALA A 668 2.12 -1.25 12.71
C ALA A 668 3.04 -1.46 13.91
N THR A 669 3.56 -0.37 14.46
CA THR A 669 4.41 -0.36 15.65
C THR A 669 3.57 0.00 16.86
N TRP A 670 3.19 -1.02 17.61
CA TRP A 670 2.50 -0.89 18.88
C TRP A 670 3.50 -0.68 20.01
N ILE A 671 3.16 0.25 20.90
CA ILE A 671 3.96 0.60 22.07
C ILE A 671 3.02 0.73 23.24
N MET A 672 3.36 0.13 24.37
CA MET A 672 2.65 0.34 25.62
C MET A 672 3.64 0.83 26.67
N LEU A 673 3.47 2.08 27.08
CA LEU A 673 4.11 2.61 28.28
C LEU A 673 3.15 2.39 29.44
N ALA A 674 3.64 1.75 30.49
CA ALA A 674 2.86 1.48 31.68
C ALA A 674 3.65 1.81 32.95
N VAL A 675 2.92 2.03 34.03
CA VAL A 675 3.48 2.23 35.36
C VAL A 675 2.65 1.46 36.38
N ARG A 676 3.35 0.77 37.27
CA ARG A 676 2.84 0.24 38.51
C ARG A 676 3.28 1.17 39.63
N VAL A 677 2.32 1.68 40.40
CA VAL A 677 2.61 2.68 41.45
C VAL A 677 1.91 2.34 42.76
N LEU A 678 2.65 2.38 43.87
CA LEU A 678 2.07 2.48 45.21
C LEU A 678 1.83 3.97 45.50
N PRO A 679 0.57 4.45 45.52
CA PRO A 679 0.29 5.86 45.73
C PRO A 679 0.70 6.29 47.15
N PHE A 680 0.87 7.61 47.34
CA PHE A 680 1.01 8.14 48.70
C PHE A 680 -0.27 7.87 49.51
N PRO A 681 -0.16 7.61 50.82
CA PRO A 681 -1.34 7.51 51.67
C PRO A 681 -2.10 8.84 51.59
N THR A 682 -3.41 8.74 51.32
CA THR A 682 -4.34 9.89 51.26
C THR A 682 -4.58 10.49 52.63
#